data_AF-A0A8H3HSW3-F1
#
_entry.id   AF-A0A8H3HSW3-F1
#
_cell.length_a   1.000
_cell.length_b   1.000
_cell.length_c   1.000
_cell.angle_alpha   90.00
_cell.angle_beta   90.00
_cell.angle_gamma   90.00
#
_symmetry.space_group_name_H-M   'P 1'
#
loop_
_entity.id
_entity.type
_entity.pdbx_description
1 polymer ?
#
loop_
_entity_poly.entity_id
_entity_poly.type
_entity_poly.pdbx_seq_one_letter_code
_entity_poly.pdbx_strand_id
1 'polypeptide(L)'
;MKSTVLVRARLSKVAYQRSGLHFSAIVRSQSAPGLSADAPRRTIEYAVIGYGASGGNFVANLALQRLMLNLSNTNPNHPQYDLKVTVYSSLAEDGAGDGWGSEHDGCINSAIPGHWDPLADPHENPPQSLALDHGPFVKLVTQIDKQVEELTLERFNGLRDRLVRINQPGAALLLARREGGRFVTDLPCVPRGLVGQVRAQALQEIVRIANQKIAGLTIDVQRGKWATIDSVENPLRPRVRVRSVDSDTTESVVEFDKVISFTGARREIRLPDGWNEYQRATVYTGLPNAASVAAYLEQRKISPERNTIGFAGAQLSFIDLITLVGTQLGAFDFAPHEGHGRARCTAKLAKDTPYRFIVFTPEETGSVKPRLSFGMEWPGTPQGFVNPVSYLQSEHLLALRTQRGYKWLEVVQTIWRSMIAYRMGIHPDEYPKHADMMDQWVEYYEDCERFRRGEPTYCGLERILVNAAAYGYGAESNVKEAKARMEHQFPAIFVTGERMIASMFAHASIISRLEEDGSNLTAIRTLEDWYRSYSSSPVNVCQPVFQLAVNGLMKHRIGNVRYAKCPEQPPEDPSQDKITIDQSLYQVDAFFPPTPFSMGIDPVVEQILPPSPPAAPRSDHLNVQAPGIPVWHANGQLENSKGQLVNVWDCGNNRGSNLTYTHKNGEISTVKPRLAVHLLTSSHEFPTPLAATMLAHDAYVMRGEQDPSATLQAAIKNEQPSPKDFNEQMPHLAKYYEEAMKRYTYTKIIQARCLRDQWRDYFERGQTEDGRNGVIKELDNSGNDEKMAIAQAYRDATSNGALPARNPLSYDEWHNGFTDQDVVTARRILQKANAPIIAEQ
;
A
#
# COMPACT_ATOMS: atom_id res chain seq x y z
N MET A 1 -13.59 56.36 35.72
CA MET A 1 -12.77 56.30 34.49
C MET A 1 -11.43 55.65 34.81
N LYS A 2 -10.89 54.85 33.88
CA LYS A 2 -9.73 53.93 33.97
C LYS A 2 -10.08 52.57 34.60
N SER A 3 -10.21 51.46 33.84
CA SER A 3 -9.31 50.70 32.94
C SER A 3 -8.38 49.72 33.67
N THR A 4 -8.74 48.43 33.55
CA THR A 4 -7.90 47.25 33.25
C THR A 4 -6.62 47.01 34.06
N VAL A 5 -6.56 45.88 34.78
CA VAL A 5 -5.68 44.71 34.56
C VAL A 5 -6.11 43.62 35.53
N LEU A 6 -6.31 42.39 35.04
CA LEU A 6 -6.67 41.21 35.83
C LEU A 6 -5.72 40.08 35.44
N VAL A 7 -4.79 39.74 36.35
CA VAL A 7 -4.05 38.48 36.36
C VAL A 7 -4.74 37.58 37.37
N ARG A 8 -5.18 36.39 36.94
CA ARG A 8 -5.95 35.46 37.76
C ARG A 8 -5.21 34.14 37.90
N ALA A 9 -4.85 33.79 39.13
CA ALA A 9 -4.72 32.41 39.56
C ALA A 9 -4.91 32.32 41.08
N ARG A 10 -5.97 31.64 41.52
CA ARG A 10 -5.92 30.51 42.47
C ARG A 10 -7.30 30.22 43.11
N LEU A 11 -7.71 28.97 42.87
CA LEU A 11 -8.18 27.95 43.82
C LEU A 11 -9.45 28.16 44.68
N SER A 12 -10.16 27.03 44.72
CA SER A 12 -10.82 26.37 45.87
C SER A 12 -12.29 26.64 46.21
N LYS A 13 -13.11 25.65 45.85
CA LYS A 13 -13.80 24.66 46.73
C LYS A 13 -14.85 25.18 47.77
N VAL A 14 -16.05 24.60 47.64
CA VAL A 14 -17.00 24.12 48.68
C VAL A 14 -18.33 24.91 48.90
N ALA A 15 -19.39 24.10 48.89
CA ALA A 15 -20.72 24.21 49.51
C ALA A 15 -21.80 25.10 48.86
N TYR A 16 -22.93 24.48 48.50
CA TYR A 16 -24.15 24.67 49.30
C TYR A 16 -25.23 23.59 49.01
N GLN A 17 -25.79 23.07 50.10
CA GLN A 17 -27.00 22.23 50.14
C GLN A 17 -28.26 23.11 50.22
N ARG A 18 -29.35 22.60 49.62
CA ARG A 18 -30.76 22.72 50.01
C ARG A 18 -31.38 24.11 50.22
N SER A 19 -32.29 24.47 49.33
CA SER A 19 -33.68 24.80 49.72
C SER A 19 -34.61 24.50 48.53
N GLY A 20 -35.70 23.81 48.81
CA GLY A 20 -36.73 23.49 47.83
C GLY A 20 -37.82 24.54 47.80
N LEU A 21 -38.47 24.68 46.64
CA LEU A 21 -39.93 24.82 46.52
C LEU A 21 -40.33 24.69 45.04
N HIS A 22 -41.38 23.90 44.83
CA HIS A 22 -41.97 23.49 43.57
C HIS A 22 -42.53 24.63 42.73
N PHE A 23 -42.37 24.56 41.41
CA PHE A 23 -43.42 24.90 40.45
C PHE A 23 -43.52 23.80 39.40
N SER A 24 -44.70 23.17 39.36
CA SER A 24 -45.12 22.20 38.35
C SER A 24 -45.48 22.92 37.06
N ALA A 25 -44.73 22.68 35.99
CA ALA A 25 -45.23 22.82 34.63
C ALA A 25 -45.36 21.40 34.06
N ILE A 26 -46.60 20.98 33.84
CA ILE A 26 -46.95 19.73 33.16
C ILE A 26 -46.52 19.90 31.70
N VAL A 27 -45.31 19.43 31.37
CA VAL A 27 -44.96 19.10 29.99
C VAL A 27 -45.42 17.66 29.80
N ARG A 28 -46.46 17.48 28.98
CA ARG A 28 -46.83 16.16 28.47
C ARG A 28 -45.66 15.65 27.64
N SER A 29 -44.79 14.84 28.23
CA SER A 29 -43.88 14.00 27.49
C SER A 29 -44.72 13.04 26.66
N GLN A 30 -44.76 13.23 25.34
CA GLN A 30 -44.90 12.08 24.47
C GLN A 30 -43.59 11.31 24.62
N SER A 31 -43.59 10.35 25.55
CA SER A 31 -42.55 9.36 25.69
C SER A 31 -42.38 8.67 24.34
N ALA A 32 -41.20 8.81 23.74
CA ALA A 32 -40.72 7.80 22.80
C ALA A 32 -40.90 6.42 23.48
N PRO A 33 -41.33 5.38 22.75
CA PRO A 33 -41.60 4.07 23.34
C PRO A 33 -40.38 3.61 24.14
N GLY A 34 -40.64 3.25 25.40
CA GLY A 34 -39.61 2.95 26.38
C GLY A 34 -38.67 1.85 25.91
N LEU A 35 -37.37 2.17 25.87
CA LEU A 35 -36.32 1.18 26.02
C LEU A 35 -36.32 0.76 27.49
N SER A 36 -37.18 -0.21 27.80
CA SER A 36 -37.03 -1.04 28.99
C SER A 36 -35.61 -1.62 29.01
N ALA A 37 -34.99 -1.69 30.18
CA ALA A 37 -33.72 -2.41 30.36
C ALA A 37 -33.81 -3.91 29.98
N ASP A 38 -35.05 -4.42 29.80
CA ASP A 38 -35.38 -5.79 29.36
C ASP A 38 -35.87 -5.87 27.89
N ALA A 39 -35.75 -4.81 27.08
CA ALA A 39 -36.09 -4.90 25.66
C ALA A 39 -35.08 -5.82 24.93
N PRO A 40 -35.54 -6.76 24.07
CA PRO A 40 -34.64 -7.65 23.34
C PRO A 40 -33.66 -6.82 22.51
N ARG A 41 -32.37 -7.00 22.78
CA ARG A 41 -31.32 -6.36 21.99
C ARG A 41 -31.37 -6.90 20.58
N ARG A 42 -31.42 -6.00 19.59
CA ARG A 42 -31.31 -6.41 18.18
C ARG A 42 -29.91 -6.97 17.96
N THR A 43 -29.83 -8.14 17.35
CA THR A 43 -28.56 -8.67 16.82
C THR A 43 -28.36 -8.16 15.40
N ILE A 44 -27.19 -7.60 15.12
CA ILE A 44 -26.74 -7.28 13.76
C ILE A 44 -25.75 -8.36 13.33
N GLU A 45 -26.03 -9.02 12.22
CA GLU A 45 -25.24 -10.15 11.72
C GLU A 45 -24.33 -9.74 10.57
N TYR A 46 -23.03 -9.96 10.73
CA TYR A 46 -21.99 -9.68 9.74
C TYR A 46 -21.47 -10.99 9.16
N ALA A 47 -21.27 -11.03 7.84
CA ALA A 47 -20.39 -11.99 7.19
C ALA A 47 -19.08 -11.31 6.81
N VAL A 48 -17.96 -11.84 7.28
CA VAL A 48 -16.62 -11.45 6.81
C VAL A 48 -16.07 -12.57 5.93
N ILE A 49 -15.92 -12.32 4.64
CA ILE A 49 -15.44 -13.31 3.68
C ILE A 49 -13.94 -13.09 3.44
N GLY A 50 -13.12 -14.08 3.78
CA GLY A 50 -11.66 -14.01 3.66
C GLY A 50 -11.00 -13.55 4.96
N TYR A 51 -10.35 -14.47 5.67
CA TYR A 51 -9.74 -14.23 6.99
C TYR A 51 -8.21 -14.13 6.95
N GLY A 52 -7.67 -13.58 5.86
CA GLY A 52 -6.24 -13.25 5.76
C GLY A 52 -5.86 -11.97 6.53
N ALA A 53 -4.64 -11.46 6.32
CA ALA A 53 -4.14 -10.27 7.05
C ALA A 53 -5.15 -9.11 7.13
N SER A 54 -5.73 -8.66 6.02
CA SER A 54 -6.68 -7.52 6.04
C SER A 54 -7.97 -7.84 6.80
N GLY A 55 -8.53 -9.05 6.60
CA GLY A 55 -9.76 -9.47 7.28
C GLY A 55 -9.56 -9.71 8.78
N GLY A 56 -8.44 -10.33 9.16
CA GLY A 56 -8.03 -10.46 10.56
C GLY A 56 -7.84 -9.10 11.24
N ASN A 57 -7.11 -8.19 10.59
CA ASN A 57 -6.93 -6.82 11.09
C ASN A 57 -8.28 -6.10 11.25
N PHE A 58 -9.22 -6.28 10.32
CA PHE A 58 -10.57 -5.71 10.43
C PHE A 58 -11.30 -6.24 11.66
N VAL A 59 -11.30 -7.56 11.86
CA VAL A 59 -11.96 -8.21 13.02
C VAL A 59 -11.40 -7.68 14.33
N ALA A 60 -10.08 -7.56 14.44
CA ALA A 60 -9.45 -7.04 15.64
C ALA A 60 -9.74 -5.57 15.90
N ASN A 61 -9.69 -4.74 14.86
CA ASN A 61 -10.05 -3.32 14.96
C ASN A 61 -11.52 -3.13 15.32
N LEU A 62 -12.42 -3.92 14.73
CA LEU A 62 -13.85 -3.93 15.05
C LEU A 62 -14.07 -4.26 16.53
N ALA A 63 -13.40 -5.29 17.05
CA ALA A 63 -13.47 -5.67 18.46
C ALA A 63 -12.95 -4.57 19.39
N LEU A 64 -11.79 -3.97 19.08
CA LEU A 64 -11.23 -2.88 19.90
C LEU A 64 -12.11 -1.63 19.88
N GLN A 65 -12.63 -1.24 18.72
CA GLN A 65 -13.53 -0.09 18.63
C GLN A 65 -14.85 -0.34 19.35
N ARG A 66 -15.41 -1.56 19.25
CA ARG A 66 -16.59 -1.96 20.01
C ARG A 66 -16.35 -1.88 21.53
N LEU A 67 -15.18 -2.34 22.01
CA LEU A 67 -14.80 -2.17 23.40
C LEU A 67 -14.72 -0.69 23.79
N MET A 68 -14.09 0.16 22.97
CA MET A 68 -14.00 1.59 23.26
C MET A 68 -15.38 2.26 23.31
N LEU A 69 -16.32 1.87 22.45
CA LEU A 69 -17.70 2.33 22.50
C LEU A 69 -18.40 1.88 23.78
N ASN A 70 -18.27 0.62 24.18
CA ASN A 70 -18.87 0.11 25.42
C ASN A 70 -18.35 0.86 26.66
N LEU A 71 -17.08 1.24 26.67
CA LEU A 71 -16.45 1.93 27.79
C LEU A 71 -16.77 3.44 27.83
N SER A 72 -16.97 4.07 26.66
CA SER A 72 -17.31 5.49 26.56
C SER A 72 -18.81 5.75 26.73
N ASN A 73 -19.67 4.81 26.35
CA ASN A 73 -21.12 4.92 26.46
C ASN A 73 -21.62 4.55 27.87
N THR A 74 -21.48 5.49 28.80
CA THR A 74 -22.07 5.37 30.16
C THR A 74 -23.54 5.78 30.22
N ASN A 75 -24.10 6.31 29.12
CA ASN A 75 -25.48 6.78 29.06
C ASN A 75 -26.43 5.63 28.61
N PRO A 76 -27.47 5.30 29.38
CA PRO A 76 -28.41 4.22 29.07
C PRO A 76 -29.23 4.45 27.79
N ASN A 77 -29.25 5.66 27.24
CA ASN A 77 -29.94 5.99 25.98
C ASN A 77 -29.09 5.70 24.72
N HIS A 78 -27.88 5.15 24.85
CA HIS A 78 -27.12 4.69 23.68
C HIS A 78 -27.76 3.45 23.04
N PRO A 79 -27.62 3.29 21.71
CA PRO A 79 -28.12 2.09 21.03
C PRO A 79 -27.44 0.83 21.60
N GLN A 80 -28.20 0.01 22.32
CA GLN A 80 -27.74 -1.31 22.77
C GLN A 80 -28.15 -2.35 21.75
N TYR A 81 -27.16 -2.95 21.10
CA TYR A 81 -27.33 -4.02 20.12
C TYR A 81 -26.24 -5.06 20.32
N ASP A 82 -26.53 -6.30 19.96
CA ASP A 82 -25.55 -7.36 19.92
C ASP A 82 -24.98 -7.46 18.50
N LEU A 83 -23.67 -7.69 18.40
CA LEU A 83 -22.97 -7.83 17.12
C LEU A 83 -22.49 -9.26 16.99
N LYS A 84 -22.96 -9.96 15.95
CA LYS A 84 -22.55 -11.33 15.63
C LYS A 84 -21.78 -11.32 14.31
N VAL A 85 -20.49 -11.59 14.38
CA VAL A 85 -19.57 -11.61 13.23
C VAL A 85 -19.23 -13.05 12.89
N THR A 86 -19.72 -13.53 11.76
CA THR A 86 -19.32 -14.81 11.20
C THR A 86 -18.22 -14.59 10.18
N VAL A 87 -17.06 -15.18 10.42
CA VAL A 87 -15.86 -15.03 9.60
C VAL A 87 -15.62 -16.34 8.84
N TYR A 88 -15.59 -16.27 7.52
CA TYR A 88 -15.36 -17.43 6.66
C TYR A 88 -13.93 -17.49 6.16
N SER A 89 -13.29 -18.65 6.39
CA SER A 89 -11.94 -18.95 5.94
C SER A 89 -11.90 -20.28 5.19
N SER A 90 -11.29 -20.28 4.01
CA SER A 90 -11.01 -21.50 3.24
C SER A 90 -9.83 -22.31 3.80
N LEU A 91 -9.07 -21.77 4.77
CA LEU A 91 -7.88 -22.41 5.33
C LEU A 91 -8.17 -23.02 6.71
N ALA A 92 -7.48 -24.12 7.03
CA ALA A 92 -7.59 -24.79 8.33
C ALA A 92 -6.90 -24.01 9.46
N GLU A 93 -5.80 -23.32 9.15
CA GLU A 93 -5.14 -22.33 10.02
C GLU A 93 -5.12 -20.99 9.29
N ASP A 94 -5.79 -19.96 9.84
CA ASP A 94 -5.93 -18.66 9.17
C ASP A 94 -5.89 -17.48 10.15
N GLY A 95 -5.67 -16.28 9.60
CA GLY A 95 -5.49 -15.01 10.30
C GLY A 95 -4.29 -14.21 9.76
N ALA A 96 -3.27 -14.90 9.27
CA ALA A 96 -2.10 -14.27 8.67
C ALA A 96 -2.33 -13.90 7.18
N GLY A 97 -3.18 -14.67 6.49
CA GLY A 97 -3.40 -14.59 5.04
C GLY A 97 -2.25 -15.11 4.22
N ASP A 98 -2.51 -15.36 2.93
CA ASP A 98 -1.56 -16.01 2.03
C ASP A 98 -0.18 -15.36 2.12
N GLY A 99 -0.03 -14.05 1.88
CA GLY A 99 1.27 -13.36 1.88
C GLY A 99 2.10 -13.41 3.19
N TRP A 100 1.54 -13.90 4.29
CA TRP A 100 2.20 -14.05 5.58
C TRP A 100 2.07 -15.48 6.14
N GLY A 101 1.79 -16.50 5.33
CA GLY A 101 1.63 -17.86 5.82
C GLY A 101 2.81 -18.32 6.71
N SER A 102 2.50 -19.12 7.74
CA SER A 102 3.45 -19.52 8.80
C SER A 102 4.71 -20.21 8.29
N GLU A 103 4.65 -20.79 7.09
CA GLU A 103 5.73 -21.51 6.42
C GLU A 103 6.55 -20.64 5.43
N HIS A 104 6.27 -19.33 5.35
CA HIS A 104 6.95 -18.44 4.42
C HIS A 104 8.37 -18.06 4.90
N ASP A 105 9.38 -18.47 4.13
CA ASP A 105 10.81 -18.26 4.45
C ASP A 105 11.46 -17.03 3.81
N GLY A 106 10.82 -16.41 2.83
CA GLY A 106 11.20 -15.07 2.34
C GLY A 106 11.04 -13.96 3.39
N CYS A 107 11.73 -12.84 3.14
CA CYS A 107 11.90 -11.78 4.14
C CYS A 107 10.81 -10.71 4.03
N ILE A 108 10.40 -10.14 5.16
CA ILE A 108 9.59 -8.92 5.13
C ILE A 108 10.40 -7.80 4.47
N ASN A 109 9.75 -6.98 3.64
CA ASN A 109 10.40 -5.85 2.97
C ASN A 109 10.09 -4.51 3.63
N SER A 110 9.12 -4.46 4.54
CA SER A 110 8.71 -3.29 5.32
C SER A 110 9.09 -3.44 6.80
N ALA A 111 8.92 -2.38 7.57
CA ALA A 111 8.77 -2.52 9.02
C ALA A 111 7.66 -3.54 9.34
N ILE A 112 7.75 -4.15 10.52
CA ILE A 112 6.59 -4.84 11.06
C ILE A 112 5.64 -3.73 11.52
N PRO A 113 4.41 -3.68 11.01
CA PRO A 113 3.47 -2.68 11.49
C PRO A 113 3.33 -2.81 13.00
N GLY A 114 3.65 -1.71 13.68
CA GLY A 114 3.60 -1.58 15.13
C GLY A 114 2.28 -2.07 15.69
N HIS A 115 1.19 -1.66 15.05
CA HIS A 115 -0.10 -1.56 15.71
C HIS A 115 -1.22 -1.85 14.70
N TRP A 116 -2.29 -2.51 15.15
CA TRP A 116 -3.59 -2.21 14.55
C TRP A 116 -4.02 -0.89 15.16
N ASP A 117 -3.80 0.20 14.42
CA ASP A 117 -3.96 1.55 14.95
C ASP A 117 -5.40 1.75 15.43
N PRO A 118 -5.64 1.93 16.73
CA PRO A 118 -6.96 2.26 17.20
C PRO A 118 -7.30 3.70 16.82
N LEU A 119 -8.54 3.94 16.41
CA LEU A 119 -9.01 5.29 16.12
C LEU A 119 -8.96 6.22 17.33
N ALA A 120 -9.12 5.66 18.53
CA ALA A 120 -9.03 6.38 19.79
C ALA A 120 -7.80 5.88 20.56
N ASP A 121 -7.00 6.81 21.10
CA ASP A 121 -5.92 6.44 22.00
C ASP A 121 -6.55 5.70 23.21
N PRO A 122 -6.24 4.41 23.40
CA PRO A 122 -6.76 3.67 24.54
C PRO A 122 -6.32 4.29 25.88
N HIS A 123 -5.27 5.12 25.88
CA HIS A 123 -4.74 5.83 27.03
C HIS A 123 -5.43 7.19 27.31
N GLU A 124 -6.19 7.75 26.36
CA GLU A 124 -6.99 8.97 26.55
C GLU A 124 -8.37 8.70 27.18
N ASN A 125 -8.83 7.45 27.16
CA ASN A 125 -10.09 7.02 27.80
C ASN A 125 -9.89 6.77 29.31
N PRO A 126 -10.94 6.81 30.16
CA PRO A 126 -10.80 6.87 31.62
C PRO A 126 -9.81 5.80 32.17
N PRO A 127 -8.66 6.21 32.73
CA PRO A 127 -7.51 5.32 32.93
C PRO A 127 -7.74 4.19 33.95
N GLN A 128 -8.82 4.20 34.72
CA GLN A 128 -9.02 3.24 35.81
C GLN A 128 -9.72 1.93 35.38
N SER A 129 -10.65 1.95 34.42
CA SER A 129 -11.33 0.73 33.95
C SER A 129 -10.55 -0.01 32.85
N LEU A 130 -9.87 0.75 31.97
CA LEU A 130 -8.98 0.20 30.95
C LEU A 130 -7.76 -0.50 31.53
N ALA A 131 -7.15 0.07 32.57
CA ALA A 131 -5.88 -0.41 33.12
C ALA A 131 -5.97 -1.73 33.90
N LEU A 132 -7.14 -2.11 34.43
CA LEU A 132 -7.28 -3.28 35.31
C LEU A 132 -7.80 -4.55 34.60
N ASP A 133 -8.82 -4.46 33.73
CA ASP A 133 -9.48 -5.66 33.16
C ASP A 133 -9.22 -5.93 31.66
N HIS A 134 -8.98 -4.86 30.88
CA HIS A 134 -8.86 -4.93 29.41
C HIS A 134 -7.46 -4.58 28.87
N GLY A 135 -6.54 -4.13 29.73
CA GLY A 135 -5.16 -3.80 29.36
C GLY A 135 -4.44 -4.87 28.53
N PRO A 136 -4.52 -6.16 28.88
CA PRO A 136 -3.92 -7.23 28.07
C PRO A 136 -4.50 -7.34 26.65
N PHE A 137 -5.81 -7.19 26.49
CA PHE A 137 -6.47 -7.21 25.18
C PHE A 137 -6.03 -6.02 24.32
N VAL A 138 -6.03 -4.82 24.90
CA VAL A 138 -5.59 -3.61 24.21
C VAL A 138 -4.14 -3.76 23.75
N LYS A 139 -3.23 -4.22 24.61
CA LYS A 139 -1.84 -4.49 24.23
C LYS A 139 -1.73 -5.54 23.12
N LEU A 140 -2.50 -6.61 23.18
CA LEU A 140 -2.48 -7.67 22.18
C LEU A 140 -2.90 -7.17 20.78
N VAL A 141 -3.92 -6.31 20.71
CA VAL A 141 -4.39 -5.67 19.46
C VAL A 141 -3.40 -4.60 18.97
N THR A 142 -2.85 -3.82 19.90
CA THR A 142 -2.05 -2.64 19.56
C THR A 142 -0.55 -2.89 19.54
N GLN A 143 0.01 -4.02 19.97
CA GLN A 143 1.47 -4.19 20.12
C GLN A 143 1.96 -5.52 19.49
N ILE A 144 1.65 -5.74 18.22
CA ILE A 144 2.10 -6.94 17.49
C ILE A 144 3.60 -6.91 17.24
N ASP A 145 4.17 -5.73 16.98
CA ASP A 145 5.62 -5.54 16.86
C ASP A 145 6.37 -5.99 18.11
N LYS A 146 5.85 -5.67 19.30
CA LYS A 146 6.44 -6.07 20.58
C LYS A 146 6.41 -7.58 20.76
N GLN A 147 5.31 -8.23 20.37
CA GLN A 147 5.23 -9.69 20.40
C GLN A 147 6.22 -10.34 19.43
N VAL A 148 6.41 -9.77 18.24
CA VAL A 148 7.45 -10.26 17.32
C VAL A 148 8.84 -10.01 17.90
N GLU A 149 9.11 -8.85 18.47
CA GLU A 149 10.37 -8.53 19.15
C GLU A 149 10.69 -9.55 20.26
N GLU A 150 9.76 -9.78 21.17
CA GLU A 150 9.90 -10.72 22.29
C GLU A 150 10.14 -12.16 21.80
N LEU A 151 9.29 -12.66 20.90
CA LEU A 151 9.41 -14.01 20.35
C LEU A 151 10.71 -14.20 19.56
N THR A 152 11.13 -13.16 18.82
CA THR A 152 12.38 -13.19 18.06
C THR A 152 13.59 -13.23 18.99
N LEU A 153 13.58 -12.46 20.09
CA LEU A 153 14.66 -12.47 21.07
C LEU A 153 14.76 -13.81 21.81
N GLU A 154 13.62 -14.39 22.22
CA GLU A 154 13.54 -15.70 22.86
C GLU A 154 14.15 -16.80 21.97
N ARG A 155 13.81 -16.77 20.67
CA ARG A 155 14.19 -17.83 19.71
C ARG A 155 15.38 -17.45 18.84
N PHE A 156 16.09 -16.37 19.15
CA PHE A 156 17.01 -15.72 18.22
C PHE A 156 18.04 -16.68 17.62
N ASN A 157 18.74 -17.44 18.48
CA ASN A 157 19.79 -18.34 18.04
C ASN A 157 19.24 -19.47 17.16
N GLY A 158 18.12 -20.08 17.55
CA GLY A 158 17.47 -21.13 16.77
C GLY A 158 16.95 -20.63 15.42
N LEU A 159 16.37 -19.42 15.39
CA LEU A 159 15.91 -18.78 14.15
C LEU A 159 17.08 -18.44 13.22
N ARG A 160 18.15 -17.85 13.76
CA ARG A 160 19.38 -17.58 13.02
C ARG A 160 19.94 -18.86 12.42
N ASP A 161 20.15 -19.90 13.23
CA ASP A 161 20.77 -21.15 12.78
C ASP A 161 19.92 -21.88 11.74
N ARG A 162 18.59 -21.80 11.86
CA ARG A 162 17.65 -22.25 10.82
C ARG A 162 17.86 -21.45 9.53
N LEU A 163 17.83 -20.11 9.59
CA LEU A 163 17.96 -19.25 8.41
C LEU A 163 19.33 -19.39 7.74
N VAL A 164 20.42 -19.58 8.48
CA VAL A 164 21.73 -19.83 7.86
C VAL A 164 21.71 -21.06 6.94
N ARG A 165 20.89 -22.07 7.26
CA ARG A 165 20.76 -23.28 6.42
C ARG A 165 19.84 -23.10 5.22
N ILE A 166 18.81 -22.26 5.33
CA ILE A 166 17.71 -22.25 4.34
C ILE A 166 17.54 -20.91 3.60
N ASN A 167 18.04 -19.81 4.18
CA ASN A 167 17.97 -18.46 3.66
C ASN A 167 19.08 -17.57 4.27
N GLN A 168 20.30 -17.68 3.77
CA GLN A 168 21.45 -16.95 4.32
C GLN A 168 21.31 -15.41 4.25
N PRO A 169 20.80 -14.81 3.15
CA PRO A 169 20.48 -13.38 3.13
C PRO A 169 19.44 -12.99 4.19
N GLY A 170 18.45 -13.85 4.46
CA GLY A 170 17.49 -13.67 5.56
C GLY A 170 18.13 -13.75 6.95
N ALA A 171 19.12 -14.62 7.15
CA ALA A 171 19.90 -14.64 8.40
C ALA A 171 20.69 -13.35 8.61
N ALA A 172 21.24 -12.76 7.54
CA ALA A 172 21.93 -11.47 7.58
C ALA A 172 20.97 -10.33 7.92
N LEU A 173 19.75 -10.36 7.39
CA LEU A 173 18.69 -9.41 7.76
C LEU A 173 18.36 -9.49 9.26
N LEU A 174 18.19 -10.71 9.79
CA LEU A 174 17.89 -10.94 11.21
C LEU A 174 18.99 -10.39 12.13
N LEU A 175 20.26 -10.68 11.83
CA LEU A 175 21.38 -10.18 12.64
C LEU A 175 21.52 -8.67 12.61
N ALA A 176 21.27 -8.04 11.45
CA ALA A 176 21.37 -6.59 11.29
C ALA A 176 20.37 -5.78 12.14
N ARG A 177 19.38 -6.45 12.76
CA ARG A 177 18.33 -5.82 13.58
C ARG A 177 18.43 -6.13 15.06
N ARG A 178 19.42 -6.92 15.46
CA ARG A 178 19.73 -7.14 16.87
C ARG A 178 20.66 -6.05 17.37
N GLU A 179 20.18 -5.27 18.33
CA GLU A 179 20.93 -4.19 18.98
C GLU A 179 21.10 -4.53 20.47
N GLY A 180 22.16 -5.27 20.79
CA GLY A 180 22.40 -5.76 22.15
C GLY A 180 21.27 -6.69 22.64
N GLY A 181 20.52 -6.22 23.65
CA GLY A 181 19.37 -6.92 24.22
C GLY A 181 18.02 -6.59 23.57
N ARG A 182 18.00 -5.70 22.57
CA ARG A 182 16.79 -5.26 21.86
C ARG A 182 16.75 -5.81 20.44
N PHE A 183 15.55 -5.97 19.88
CA PHE A 183 15.35 -6.27 18.47
C PHE A 183 14.54 -5.14 17.79
N VAL A 184 15.06 -4.58 16.70
CA VAL A 184 14.46 -3.41 16.03
C VAL A 184 13.46 -3.85 14.96
N THR A 185 12.18 -3.56 15.20
CA THR A 185 11.03 -3.92 14.34
C THR A 185 10.56 -2.80 13.42
N ASP A 186 11.01 -1.56 13.67
CA ASP A 186 10.73 -0.36 12.85
C ASP A 186 11.33 -0.44 11.43
N LEU A 187 12.14 -1.46 11.19
CA LEU A 187 12.78 -1.76 9.91
C LEU A 187 12.59 -3.25 9.58
N PRO A 188 12.73 -3.63 8.30
CA PRO A 188 12.67 -5.03 7.88
C PRO A 188 13.65 -5.89 8.66
N CYS A 189 13.17 -6.98 9.26
CA CYS A 189 13.94 -7.66 10.31
C CYS A 189 13.78 -9.18 10.36
N VAL A 190 12.67 -9.76 9.89
CA VAL A 190 12.38 -11.19 10.06
C VAL A 190 11.76 -11.80 8.80
N PRO A 191 11.74 -13.14 8.68
CA PRO A 191 10.94 -13.83 7.66
C PRO A 191 9.45 -13.50 7.82
N ARG A 192 8.70 -13.53 6.70
CA ARG A 192 7.25 -13.27 6.74
C ARG A 192 6.48 -14.31 7.56
N GLY A 193 6.93 -15.57 7.56
CA GLY A 193 6.29 -16.63 8.33
C GLY A 193 6.31 -16.41 9.84
N LEU A 194 7.33 -15.75 10.39
CA LEU A 194 7.37 -15.43 11.82
C LEU A 194 6.29 -14.41 12.20
N VAL A 195 6.15 -13.35 11.39
CA VAL A 195 5.08 -12.36 11.58
C VAL A 195 3.72 -13.03 11.42
N GLY A 196 3.59 -13.94 10.45
CA GLY A 196 2.40 -14.76 10.25
C GLY A 196 1.99 -15.57 11.47
N GLN A 197 2.93 -16.28 12.07
CA GLN A 197 2.70 -17.08 13.28
C GLN A 197 2.22 -16.20 14.44
N VAL A 198 2.90 -15.09 14.71
CA VAL A 198 2.49 -14.14 15.76
C VAL A 198 1.11 -13.58 15.48
N ARG A 199 0.81 -13.18 14.24
CA ARG A 199 -0.52 -12.66 13.86
C ARG A 199 -1.63 -13.69 14.03
N ALA A 200 -1.41 -14.92 13.58
CA ALA A 200 -2.40 -15.99 13.69
C ALA A 200 -2.70 -16.29 15.17
N GLN A 201 -1.67 -16.39 16.01
CA GLN A 201 -1.81 -16.60 17.45
C GLN A 201 -2.52 -15.43 18.13
N ALA A 202 -2.09 -14.21 17.85
CA ALA A 202 -2.71 -13.00 18.38
C ALA A 202 -4.20 -12.95 18.01
N LEU A 203 -4.55 -13.16 16.73
CA LEU A 203 -5.95 -13.13 16.27
C LEU A 203 -6.82 -14.18 16.96
N GLN A 204 -6.32 -15.40 17.15
CA GLN A 204 -7.04 -16.44 17.90
C GLN A 204 -7.32 -15.97 19.33
N GLU A 205 -6.32 -15.41 20.00
CA GLU A 205 -6.44 -14.92 21.36
C GLU A 205 -7.34 -13.68 21.48
N ILE A 206 -7.30 -12.78 20.50
CA ILE A 206 -8.19 -11.62 20.38
C ILE A 206 -9.63 -12.05 20.23
N VAL A 207 -9.93 -12.99 19.34
CA VAL A 207 -11.28 -13.53 19.17
C VAL A 207 -11.76 -14.19 20.47
N ARG A 208 -10.90 -14.98 21.11
CA ARG A 208 -11.21 -15.65 22.39
C ARG A 208 -11.52 -14.65 23.50
N ILE A 209 -10.66 -13.65 23.70
CA ILE A 209 -10.85 -12.62 24.74
C ILE A 209 -12.06 -11.74 24.41
N ALA A 210 -12.25 -11.37 23.14
CA ALA A 210 -13.39 -10.55 22.71
C ALA A 210 -14.72 -11.21 23.06
N ASN A 211 -14.88 -12.50 22.73
CA ASN A 211 -16.08 -13.28 23.04
C ASN A 211 -16.33 -13.44 24.55
N GLN A 212 -15.29 -13.40 25.37
CA GLN A 212 -15.40 -13.54 26.83
C GLN A 212 -15.65 -12.21 27.56
N LYS A 213 -15.04 -11.12 27.07
CA LYS A 213 -14.92 -9.87 27.83
C LYS A 213 -15.64 -8.67 27.20
N ILE A 214 -15.97 -8.71 25.91
CA ILE A 214 -16.62 -7.58 25.23
C ILE A 214 -18.12 -7.83 25.16
N ALA A 215 -18.89 -7.11 25.98
CA ALA A 215 -20.34 -7.25 26.03
C ALA A 215 -21.01 -6.96 24.67
N GLY A 216 -21.95 -7.83 24.28
CA GLY A 216 -22.71 -7.72 23.04
C GLY A 216 -21.87 -7.90 21.78
N LEU A 217 -20.74 -8.63 21.85
CA LEU A 217 -19.94 -9.02 20.70
C LEU A 217 -19.76 -10.55 20.70
N THR A 218 -20.04 -11.17 19.56
CA THR A 218 -19.74 -12.57 19.30
C THR A 218 -19.06 -12.68 17.93
N ILE A 219 -17.89 -13.30 17.90
CA ILE A 219 -17.12 -13.55 16.69
C ILE A 219 -16.98 -15.07 16.55
N ASP A 220 -17.48 -15.58 15.44
CA ASP A 220 -17.47 -17.00 15.11
C ASP A 220 -16.64 -17.21 13.83
N VAL A 221 -15.52 -17.95 13.95
CA VAL A 221 -14.59 -18.17 12.83
C VAL A 221 -14.80 -19.57 12.26
N GLN A 222 -15.42 -19.63 11.10
CA GLN A 222 -15.76 -20.84 10.36
C GLN A 222 -14.64 -21.22 9.39
N ARG A 223 -13.79 -22.16 9.80
CA ARG A 223 -12.63 -22.66 9.03
C ARG A 223 -13.02 -23.75 8.04
N GLY A 224 -12.23 -23.91 6.98
CA GLY A 224 -12.51 -24.90 5.93
C GLY A 224 -13.80 -24.62 5.16
N LYS A 225 -14.22 -23.36 5.10
CA LYS A 225 -15.43 -22.90 4.41
C LYS A 225 -15.09 -21.91 3.31
N TRP A 226 -15.54 -22.22 2.09
CA TRP A 226 -15.60 -21.26 1.00
C TRP A 226 -16.90 -20.47 1.10
N ALA A 227 -16.83 -19.15 1.08
CA ALA A 227 -17.99 -18.29 1.04
C ALA A 227 -17.90 -17.30 -0.13
N THR A 228 -19.02 -17.05 -0.79
CA THR A 228 -19.19 -16.08 -1.87
C THR A 228 -20.55 -15.40 -1.74
N ILE A 229 -20.67 -14.16 -2.24
CA ILE A 229 -21.98 -13.50 -2.28
C ILE A 229 -22.88 -14.29 -3.25
N ASP A 230 -24.07 -14.65 -2.79
CA ASP A 230 -25.08 -15.37 -3.55
C ASP A 230 -26.03 -14.42 -4.26
N SER A 231 -26.51 -13.39 -3.54
CA SER A 231 -27.55 -12.49 -4.04
C SER A 231 -27.58 -11.19 -3.24
N VAL A 232 -27.84 -10.08 -3.94
CA VAL A 232 -28.02 -8.72 -3.37
C VAL A 232 -29.37 -8.11 -3.77
N GLU A 233 -30.36 -8.94 -4.14
CA GLU A 233 -31.70 -8.50 -4.54
C GLU A 233 -32.39 -7.67 -3.46
N ASN A 234 -32.22 -8.08 -2.19
CA ASN A 234 -32.53 -7.24 -1.05
C ASN A 234 -31.26 -6.45 -0.66
N PRO A 235 -31.19 -5.13 -0.90
CA PRO A 235 -30.01 -4.34 -0.62
C PRO A 235 -29.62 -4.32 0.86
N LEU A 236 -30.58 -4.52 1.77
CA LEU A 236 -30.36 -4.48 3.22
C LEU A 236 -30.09 -5.86 3.82
N ARG A 237 -30.32 -6.94 3.07
CA ARG A 237 -30.15 -8.34 3.51
C ARG A 237 -29.45 -9.17 2.43
N PRO A 238 -28.17 -8.90 2.16
CA PRO A 238 -27.39 -9.72 1.23
C PRO A 238 -27.29 -11.18 1.68
N ARG A 239 -27.22 -12.09 0.70
CA ARG A 239 -27.10 -13.53 0.92
C ARG A 239 -25.71 -14.02 0.56
N VAL A 240 -25.18 -14.95 1.35
CA VAL A 240 -23.86 -15.58 1.15
C VAL A 240 -24.06 -17.08 0.97
N ARG A 241 -23.49 -17.62 -0.10
CA ARG A 241 -23.39 -19.06 -0.34
C ARG A 241 -22.12 -19.57 0.33
N VAL A 242 -22.27 -20.62 1.13
CA VAL A 242 -21.18 -21.24 1.90
C VAL A 242 -21.09 -22.71 1.52
N ARG A 243 -19.89 -23.17 1.21
CA ARG A 243 -19.59 -24.59 0.95
C ARG A 243 -18.39 -25.05 1.74
N SER A 244 -18.34 -26.34 2.08
CA SER A 244 -17.13 -26.92 2.67
C SER A 244 -16.00 -27.00 1.64
N VAL A 245 -14.75 -26.85 2.07
CA VAL A 245 -13.58 -27.04 1.19
C VAL A 245 -13.42 -28.51 0.79
N ASP A 246 -13.65 -29.42 1.74
CA ASP A 246 -13.40 -30.87 1.56
C ASP A 246 -14.63 -31.67 1.10
N SER A 247 -15.74 -31.00 0.78
CA SER A 247 -17.00 -31.66 0.43
C SER A 247 -17.80 -30.83 -0.57
N ASP A 248 -18.03 -31.42 -1.73
CA ASP A 248 -18.89 -30.86 -2.78
C ASP A 248 -20.40 -31.02 -2.50
N THR A 249 -20.78 -31.61 -1.35
CA THR A 249 -22.16 -32.04 -1.10
C THR A 249 -22.94 -31.17 -0.11
N THR A 250 -22.29 -30.25 0.61
CA THR A 250 -22.96 -29.35 1.56
C THR A 250 -22.76 -27.88 1.22
N GLU A 251 -23.72 -27.34 0.46
CA GLU A 251 -23.92 -25.90 0.25
C GLU A 251 -25.06 -25.39 1.14
N SER A 252 -24.86 -24.23 1.77
CA SER A 252 -25.91 -23.48 2.46
C SER A 252 -25.90 -22.03 1.99
N VAL A 253 -27.09 -21.41 2.01
CA VAL A 253 -27.25 -19.98 1.74
C VAL A 253 -27.75 -19.31 3.01
N VAL A 254 -27.05 -18.28 3.47
CA VAL A 254 -27.31 -17.58 4.73
C VAL A 254 -27.46 -16.09 4.46
N GLU A 255 -28.45 -15.45 5.07
CA GLU A 255 -28.69 -14.01 4.95
C GLU A 255 -27.99 -13.25 6.09
N PHE A 256 -27.49 -12.04 5.80
CA PHE A 256 -26.78 -11.19 6.76
C PHE A 256 -27.28 -9.75 6.71
N ASP A 257 -27.06 -8.96 7.77
CA ASP A 257 -27.27 -7.50 7.73
C ASP A 257 -26.16 -6.80 6.94
N LYS A 258 -24.94 -7.35 6.95
CA LYS A 258 -23.77 -6.84 6.23
C LYS A 258 -22.88 -7.96 5.72
N VAL A 259 -22.29 -7.77 4.54
CA VAL A 259 -21.22 -8.63 4.02
C VAL A 259 -19.99 -7.76 3.75
N ILE A 260 -18.87 -8.09 4.39
CA ILE A 260 -17.57 -7.48 4.12
C ILE A 260 -16.69 -8.53 3.44
N SER A 261 -16.33 -8.29 2.19
CA SER A 261 -15.49 -9.21 1.43
C SER A 261 -14.05 -8.70 1.35
N PHE A 262 -13.11 -9.53 1.76
CA PHE A 262 -11.67 -9.34 1.54
C PHE A 262 -11.12 -10.32 0.49
N THR A 263 -11.99 -11.00 -0.28
CA THR A 263 -11.58 -12.14 -1.13
C THR A 263 -10.71 -11.75 -2.32
N GLY A 264 -10.90 -10.56 -2.90
CA GLY A 264 -10.08 -10.01 -3.99
C GLY A 264 -9.89 -10.91 -5.22
N ALA A 265 -9.16 -10.39 -6.21
CA ALA A 265 -8.62 -11.21 -7.28
C ALA A 265 -7.76 -12.30 -6.65
N ARG A 266 -8.27 -13.53 -6.69
CA ARG A 266 -7.54 -14.69 -6.23
C ARG A 266 -6.30 -14.85 -7.07
N ARG A 267 -5.20 -15.30 -6.48
CA ARG A 267 -4.09 -15.83 -7.28
C ARG A 267 -4.51 -17.19 -7.83
N GLU A 268 -5.27 -17.21 -8.91
CA GLU A 268 -5.45 -18.45 -9.65
C GLU A 268 -4.21 -18.72 -10.48
N ILE A 269 -3.59 -19.84 -10.18
CA ILE A 269 -2.43 -20.36 -10.89
C ILE A 269 -2.93 -20.98 -12.19
N ARG A 270 -3.23 -20.14 -13.18
CA ARG A 270 -3.26 -20.61 -14.58
C ARG A 270 -1.84 -20.64 -15.10
N LEU A 271 -1.11 -21.69 -14.76
CA LEU A 271 0.11 -22.06 -15.48
C LEU A 271 -0.27 -22.60 -16.87
N PRO A 272 0.62 -22.50 -17.86
CA PRO A 272 0.38 -23.05 -19.19
C PRO A 272 0.05 -24.56 -19.13
N ASP A 273 -0.72 -25.03 -20.12
CA ASP A 273 -1.03 -26.45 -20.29
C ASP A 273 0.27 -27.29 -20.35
N GLY A 274 0.35 -28.38 -19.57
CA GLY A 274 1.52 -29.27 -19.47
C GLY A 274 2.30 -29.22 -18.13
N TRP A 275 1.99 -28.29 -17.22
CA TRP A 275 2.53 -28.30 -15.85
C TRP A 275 1.72 -29.25 -14.95
N ASN A 276 2.36 -30.28 -14.39
CA ASN A 276 1.68 -31.34 -13.63
C ASN A 276 1.22 -30.88 -12.22
N GLU A 277 0.26 -31.59 -11.63
CA GLU A 277 -0.39 -31.24 -10.36
C GLU A 277 0.58 -31.18 -9.16
N TYR A 278 1.65 -31.98 -9.20
CA TYR A 278 2.72 -31.92 -8.21
C TYR A 278 3.55 -30.64 -8.33
N GLN A 279 3.93 -30.21 -9.55
CA GLN A 279 4.59 -28.93 -9.79
C GLN A 279 3.69 -27.76 -9.37
N ARG A 280 2.35 -27.90 -9.50
CA ARG A 280 1.37 -26.93 -8.99
C ARG A 280 1.37 -26.85 -7.45
N ALA A 281 1.54 -27.97 -6.75
CA ALA A 281 1.51 -28.03 -5.29
C ALA A 281 2.88 -27.72 -4.61
N THR A 282 4.00 -28.05 -5.26
CA THR A 282 5.35 -28.01 -4.65
C THR A 282 6.23 -26.86 -5.09
N VAL A 283 6.07 -26.33 -6.30
CA VAL A 283 6.85 -25.16 -6.75
C VAL A 283 6.20 -23.86 -6.27
N TYR A 284 4.89 -23.90 -6.01
CA TYR A 284 4.09 -22.70 -6.07
C TYR A 284 2.86 -22.72 -5.14
N THR A 285 3.08 -22.58 -3.83
CA THR A 285 2.01 -22.28 -2.84
C THR A 285 1.66 -20.78 -2.80
N GLY A 286 2.21 -19.98 -3.72
CA GLY A 286 2.22 -18.52 -3.61
C GLY A 286 3.14 -17.98 -2.51
N LEU A 287 3.80 -18.87 -1.75
CA LEU A 287 4.68 -18.56 -0.62
C LEU A 287 6.03 -19.24 -0.76
N PRO A 288 7.12 -18.46 -0.94
CA PRO A 288 8.48 -18.99 -0.89
C PRO A 288 8.75 -19.78 0.40
N ASN A 289 8.94 -21.10 0.27
CA ASN A 289 9.27 -22.03 1.34
C ASN A 289 10.50 -22.87 0.94
N ALA A 290 11.46 -23.01 1.85
CA ALA A 290 12.72 -23.68 1.52
C ALA A 290 12.59 -25.19 1.34
N ALA A 291 11.69 -25.85 2.08
CA ALA A 291 11.46 -27.29 1.96
C ALA A 291 10.82 -27.64 0.61
N SER A 292 9.82 -26.86 0.17
CA SER A 292 9.19 -27.01 -1.14
C SER A 292 10.19 -26.77 -2.28
N VAL A 293 11.06 -25.75 -2.15
CA VAL A 293 12.17 -25.50 -3.09
C VAL A 293 13.13 -26.69 -3.13
N ALA A 294 13.55 -27.21 -1.99
CA ALA A 294 14.48 -28.34 -1.93
C ALA A 294 13.89 -29.59 -2.58
N ALA A 295 12.63 -29.94 -2.28
CA ALA A 295 11.93 -31.08 -2.87
C ALA A 295 11.81 -30.96 -4.40
N TYR A 296 11.50 -29.77 -4.91
CA TYR A 296 11.42 -29.54 -6.36
C TYR A 296 12.79 -29.69 -7.04
N LEU A 297 13.85 -29.12 -6.46
CA LEU A 297 15.20 -29.23 -7.01
C LEU A 297 15.69 -30.69 -7.00
N GLU A 298 15.42 -31.44 -5.92
CA GLU A 298 15.76 -32.86 -5.82
C GLU A 298 15.04 -33.70 -6.89
N GLN A 299 13.74 -33.50 -7.08
CA GLN A 299 12.96 -34.22 -8.09
C GLN A 299 13.46 -33.93 -9.52
N ARG A 300 13.85 -32.68 -9.79
CA ARG A 300 14.48 -32.27 -11.06
C ARG A 300 15.94 -32.71 -11.17
N LYS A 301 16.46 -33.46 -10.17
CA LYS A 301 17.83 -33.95 -10.08
C LYS A 301 18.87 -32.82 -10.22
N ILE A 302 18.55 -31.66 -9.67
CA ILE A 302 19.40 -30.47 -9.75
C ILE A 302 20.57 -30.63 -8.79
N SER A 303 21.77 -30.61 -9.36
CA SER A 303 23.03 -30.63 -8.62
C SER A 303 23.58 -29.22 -8.38
N PRO A 304 24.39 -29.02 -7.33
CA PRO A 304 25.14 -27.79 -7.10
C PRO A 304 26.10 -27.37 -8.24
N GLU A 305 26.50 -28.27 -9.15
CA GLU A 305 27.69 -28.06 -9.99
C GLU A 305 27.42 -27.92 -11.51
N ARG A 306 26.24 -28.32 -12.01
CA ARG A 306 26.06 -28.53 -13.47
C ARG A 306 24.81 -27.89 -14.09
N ASN A 307 23.89 -27.35 -13.28
CA ASN A 307 22.55 -27.04 -13.73
C ASN A 307 22.24 -25.53 -13.84
N THR A 308 21.49 -25.16 -14.88
CA THR A 308 20.98 -23.81 -15.13
C THR A 308 19.54 -23.68 -14.63
N ILE A 309 19.26 -22.63 -13.86
CA ILE A 309 17.97 -22.41 -13.21
C ILE A 309 17.36 -21.11 -13.73
N GLY A 310 16.12 -21.19 -14.22
CA GLY A 310 15.39 -20.03 -14.71
C GLY A 310 14.43 -19.44 -13.67
N PHE A 311 14.27 -18.13 -13.67
CA PHE A 311 13.28 -17.39 -12.89
C PHE A 311 12.46 -16.48 -13.80
N ALA A 312 11.18 -16.31 -13.48
CA ALA A 312 10.33 -15.34 -14.15
C ALA A 312 10.10 -14.09 -13.31
N GLY A 313 10.29 -12.93 -13.94
CA GLY A 313 10.14 -11.63 -13.30
C GLY A 313 11.34 -11.25 -12.44
N ALA A 314 11.49 -9.95 -12.19
CA ALA A 314 12.58 -9.37 -11.42
C ALA A 314 12.08 -8.47 -10.27
N GLN A 315 10.91 -8.83 -9.69
CA GLN A 315 10.22 -8.09 -8.62
C GLN A 315 10.47 -8.73 -7.23
N LEU A 316 9.78 -8.28 -6.19
CA LEU A 316 9.99 -8.74 -4.81
C LEU A 316 9.89 -10.27 -4.62
N SER A 317 8.94 -10.93 -5.28
CA SER A 317 8.80 -12.39 -5.21
C SER A 317 10.02 -13.12 -5.80
N PHE A 318 10.65 -12.54 -6.83
CA PHE A 318 11.88 -13.08 -7.39
C PHE A 318 13.02 -13.01 -6.37
N ILE A 319 13.18 -11.87 -5.68
CA ILE A 319 14.20 -11.70 -4.63
C ILE A 319 14.03 -12.75 -3.53
N ASP A 320 12.79 -12.99 -3.07
CA ASP A 320 12.57 -14.04 -2.06
C ASP A 320 12.97 -15.42 -2.59
N LEU A 321 12.52 -15.80 -3.78
CA LEU A 321 12.77 -17.14 -4.34
C LEU A 321 14.26 -17.38 -4.62
N ILE A 322 14.96 -16.43 -5.25
CA ILE A 322 16.37 -16.62 -5.60
C ILE A 322 17.26 -16.70 -4.36
N THR A 323 16.89 -16.06 -3.24
CA THR A 323 17.64 -16.20 -1.98
C THR A 323 17.54 -17.61 -1.40
N LEU A 324 16.35 -18.25 -1.48
CA LEU A 324 16.16 -19.63 -1.03
C LEU A 324 16.90 -20.61 -1.94
N VAL A 325 16.68 -20.49 -3.26
CA VAL A 325 17.31 -21.36 -4.27
C VAL A 325 18.82 -21.20 -4.23
N GLY A 326 19.33 -19.97 -4.21
CA GLY A 326 20.77 -19.71 -4.12
C GLY A 326 21.38 -20.25 -2.83
N THR A 327 20.68 -20.19 -1.70
CA THR A 327 21.16 -20.82 -0.45
C THR A 327 21.28 -22.34 -0.59
N GLN A 328 20.22 -22.99 -1.08
CA GLN A 328 20.20 -24.45 -1.27
C GLN A 328 21.27 -24.95 -2.23
N LEU A 329 21.63 -24.12 -3.21
CA LEU A 329 22.63 -24.43 -4.24
C LEU A 329 24.05 -23.97 -3.88
N GLY A 330 24.27 -23.42 -2.68
CA GLY A 330 25.60 -22.97 -2.22
C GLY A 330 26.11 -21.70 -2.91
N ALA A 331 25.22 -20.88 -3.47
CA ALA A 331 25.59 -19.63 -4.15
C ALA A 331 25.89 -18.49 -3.19
N PHE A 332 25.50 -18.63 -1.92
CA PHE A 332 25.77 -17.67 -0.86
C PHE A 332 26.66 -18.29 0.22
N ASP A 333 27.52 -17.44 0.78
CA ASP A 333 28.21 -17.68 2.05
C ASP A 333 27.68 -16.71 3.11
N PHE A 334 27.63 -17.18 4.35
CA PHE A 334 27.25 -16.37 5.51
C PHE A 334 28.42 -16.19 6.48
N ALA A 335 28.80 -14.93 6.73
CA ALA A 335 29.86 -14.55 7.66
C ALA A 335 29.25 -13.95 8.95
N PRO A 336 29.21 -14.70 10.07
CA PRO A 336 28.59 -14.23 11.31
C PRO A 336 29.43 -13.22 12.12
N HIS A 337 30.75 -13.17 11.91
CA HIS A 337 31.70 -12.45 12.77
C HIS A 337 31.89 -10.96 12.43
N GLU A 338 31.29 -10.43 11.36
CA GLU A 338 31.36 -9.01 10.99
C GLU A 338 30.30 -8.15 11.74
N GLY A 339 30.03 -8.44 13.01
CA GLY A 339 29.17 -7.65 13.91
C GLY A 339 27.66 -7.58 13.57
N HIS A 340 27.27 -7.79 12.32
CA HIS A 340 25.89 -7.64 11.81
C HIS A 340 25.44 -8.79 10.89
N GLY A 341 26.28 -9.81 10.67
CA GLY A 341 25.99 -10.90 9.73
C GLY A 341 25.94 -10.44 8.27
N ARG A 342 26.81 -10.99 7.42
CA ARG A 342 26.79 -10.65 5.98
C ARG A 342 26.63 -11.92 5.15
N ALA A 343 25.65 -11.90 4.26
CA ALA A 343 25.59 -12.84 3.16
C ALA A 343 26.38 -12.27 1.97
N ARG A 344 27.14 -13.09 1.26
CA ARG A 344 27.88 -12.72 0.05
C ARG A 344 27.72 -13.81 -0.99
N CYS A 345 27.76 -13.44 -2.26
CA CYS A 345 27.88 -14.44 -3.33
C CYS A 345 29.32 -14.99 -3.36
N THR A 346 29.46 -16.30 -3.48
CA THR A 346 30.76 -16.96 -3.54
C THR A 346 31.37 -16.78 -4.94
N ALA A 347 32.45 -16.00 -5.04
CA ALA A 347 33.14 -15.79 -6.33
C ALA A 347 33.78 -17.08 -6.88
N LYS A 348 33.94 -18.11 -6.04
CA LYS A 348 34.44 -19.43 -6.44
C LYS A 348 33.42 -20.14 -7.34
N LEU A 349 32.15 -20.19 -6.94
CA LEU A 349 31.09 -20.82 -7.72
C LEU A 349 30.90 -20.13 -9.08
N ALA A 350 31.13 -18.81 -9.15
CA ALA A 350 31.12 -18.03 -10.40
C ALA A 350 32.11 -18.56 -11.46
N LYS A 351 33.32 -18.88 -11.01
CA LYS A 351 34.42 -19.31 -11.88
C LYS A 351 34.17 -20.72 -12.41
N ASP A 352 33.66 -21.58 -11.54
CA ASP A 352 33.47 -22.99 -11.85
C ASP A 352 32.16 -23.24 -12.63
N THR A 353 31.16 -22.36 -12.48
CA THR A 353 29.84 -22.51 -13.11
C THR A 353 29.24 -21.15 -13.52
N PRO A 354 29.75 -20.52 -14.59
CA PRO A 354 29.23 -19.23 -15.04
C PRO A 354 27.78 -19.37 -15.55
N TYR A 355 26.96 -18.34 -15.30
CA TYR A 355 25.59 -18.22 -15.81
C TYR A 355 24.60 -19.29 -15.36
N ARG A 356 24.71 -19.64 -14.09
CA ARG A 356 23.82 -20.57 -13.40
C ARG A 356 22.35 -20.13 -13.32
N PHE A 357 22.10 -18.85 -13.12
CA PHE A 357 20.76 -18.30 -12.95
C PHE A 357 20.39 -17.45 -14.17
N ILE A 358 19.21 -17.68 -14.74
CA ILE A 358 18.68 -16.87 -15.85
C ILE A 358 17.34 -16.27 -15.45
N VAL A 359 17.22 -14.95 -15.50
CA VAL A 359 16.01 -14.22 -15.16
C VAL A 359 15.32 -13.76 -16.45
N PHE A 360 14.06 -14.12 -16.61
CA PHE A 360 13.24 -13.80 -17.77
C PHE A 360 12.22 -12.71 -17.43
N THR A 361 12.24 -11.61 -18.17
CA THR A 361 11.24 -10.52 -18.07
C THR A 361 10.65 -10.20 -19.44
N PRO A 362 9.48 -9.55 -19.51
CA PRO A 362 8.91 -9.14 -20.81
C PRO A 362 9.66 -7.98 -21.47
N GLU A 363 10.46 -7.22 -20.71
CA GLU A 363 11.15 -6.00 -21.16
C GLU A 363 12.62 -5.96 -20.68
N GLU A 364 13.44 -5.11 -21.31
CA GLU A 364 14.89 -4.99 -21.09
C GLU A 364 15.28 -4.25 -19.80
N THR A 365 14.34 -3.62 -19.10
CA THR A 365 14.60 -2.91 -17.83
C THR A 365 13.43 -3.05 -16.87
N GLY A 366 13.67 -2.79 -15.58
CA GLY A 366 12.58 -2.70 -14.59
C GLY A 366 12.65 -3.65 -13.40
N SER A 367 13.84 -3.90 -12.88
CA SER A 367 13.99 -4.64 -11.62
C SER A 367 13.50 -3.87 -10.40
N VAL A 368 13.20 -4.58 -9.32
CA VAL A 368 13.03 -3.98 -8.01
C VAL A 368 14.33 -3.31 -7.53
N LYS A 369 14.22 -2.09 -6.99
CA LYS A 369 15.36 -1.32 -6.47
C LYS A 369 15.74 -1.76 -5.04
N PRO A 370 17.01 -1.61 -4.62
CA PRO A 370 17.40 -1.80 -3.22
C PRO A 370 16.77 -0.73 -2.31
N ARG A 371 16.38 -1.13 -1.09
CA ARG A 371 15.82 -0.21 -0.09
C ARG A 371 16.95 0.52 0.66
N LEU A 372 17.40 1.64 0.10
CA LEU A 372 18.49 2.46 0.64
C LEU A 372 18.02 3.67 1.47
N SER A 373 16.72 3.84 1.65
CA SER A 373 16.14 4.84 2.57
C SER A 373 14.79 4.38 3.13
N PHE A 374 14.49 4.82 4.35
CA PHE A 374 13.19 4.61 5.01
C PHE A 374 12.47 5.93 5.32
N GLY A 375 13.16 7.06 5.19
CA GLY A 375 12.61 8.38 5.46
C GLY A 375 11.97 9.04 4.24
N MET A 376 11.40 10.22 4.49
CA MET A 376 10.84 11.14 3.50
C MET A 376 11.53 12.51 3.48
N GLU A 377 12.40 12.76 4.47
CA GLU A 377 13.09 14.04 4.59
C GLU A 377 14.22 14.11 3.58
N TRP A 378 14.17 15.13 2.71
CA TRP A 378 15.23 15.44 1.77
C TRP A 378 16.48 15.82 2.55
N PRO A 379 17.61 15.11 2.36
CA PRO A 379 18.78 15.34 3.17
C PRO A 379 19.31 16.76 3.00
N GLY A 380 19.84 17.30 4.09
CA GLY A 380 20.53 18.59 4.10
C GLY A 380 21.69 18.65 3.10
N THR A 381 22.24 19.86 2.93
CA THR A 381 23.41 20.10 2.08
C THR A 381 24.59 19.19 2.43
N PRO A 382 25.38 18.72 1.44
CA PRO A 382 26.67 18.10 1.71
C PRO A 382 27.55 19.01 2.60
N GLN A 383 28.49 18.45 3.36
CA GLN A 383 29.46 19.26 4.10
C GLN A 383 30.19 20.23 3.14
N GLY A 384 30.17 21.53 3.48
CA GLY A 384 30.81 22.61 2.70
C GLY A 384 29.87 23.55 1.92
N PHE A 385 28.54 23.38 2.01
CA PHE A 385 27.55 24.20 1.27
C PHE A 385 26.56 24.94 2.19
N VAL A 386 25.95 26.01 1.67
CA VAL A 386 25.26 27.03 2.49
C VAL A 386 23.78 26.70 2.77
N ASN A 387 23.04 26.07 1.85
CA ASN A 387 21.61 25.73 2.05
C ASN A 387 21.16 24.46 1.29
N PRO A 388 20.31 23.60 1.88
CA PRO A 388 19.75 22.42 1.20
C PRO A 388 19.04 22.80 -0.10
N VAL A 389 19.47 22.22 -1.23
CA VAL A 389 18.86 22.49 -2.54
C VAL A 389 17.50 21.80 -2.64
N SER A 390 16.41 22.58 -2.58
CA SER A 390 15.04 22.08 -2.74
C SER A 390 14.23 22.92 -3.74
N TYR A 391 14.05 22.36 -4.93
CA TYR A 391 13.32 23.03 -6.02
C TYR A 391 11.81 22.74 -6.04
N LEU A 392 11.34 21.67 -5.38
CA LEU A 392 9.93 21.28 -5.37
C LEU A 392 9.46 21.01 -3.95
N GLN A 393 9.13 22.07 -3.22
CA GLN A 393 8.42 21.96 -1.93
C GLN A 393 6.98 21.49 -2.13
N SER A 394 6.30 21.15 -1.04
CA SER A 394 4.97 20.54 -1.04
C SER A 394 3.91 21.36 -1.77
N GLU A 395 3.96 22.69 -1.69
CA GLU A 395 3.08 23.60 -2.42
C GLU A 395 3.23 23.47 -3.94
N HIS A 396 4.47 23.33 -4.42
CA HIS A 396 4.77 23.16 -5.84
C HIS A 396 4.26 21.81 -6.34
N LEU A 397 4.49 20.75 -5.57
CA LEU A 397 3.99 19.42 -5.91
C LEU A 397 2.45 19.40 -5.93
N LEU A 398 1.79 20.02 -4.93
CA LEU A 398 0.33 20.14 -4.91
C LEU A 398 -0.20 20.93 -6.12
N ALA A 399 0.45 22.05 -6.46
CA ALA A 399 0.08 22.87 -7.60
C ALA A 399 0.24 22.13 -8.95
N LEU A 400 1.30 21.33 -9.09
CA LEU A 400 1.56 20.49 -10.27
C LEU A 400 0.56 19.34 -10.40
N ARG A 401 0.17 18.73 -9.28
CA ARG A 401 -0.72 17.57 -9.25
C ARG A 401 -2.19 17.89 -9.37
N THR A 402 -2.57 19.12 -9.07
CA THR A 402 -3.94 19.64 -9.28
C THR A 402 -4.20 20.05 -10.72
N GLN A 403 -3.34 19.64 -11.67
CA GLN A 403 -3.50 19.88 -13.10
C GLN A 403 -4.09 18.65 -13.79
N ARG A 404 -4.91 18.87 -14.83
CA ARG A 404 -5.39 17.81 -15.72
C ARG A 404 -4.22 17.21 -16.53
N GLY A 405 -4.22 15.89 -16.66
CA GLY A 405 -3.20 15.13 -17.38
C GLY A 405 -1.93 14.85 -16.57
N TYR A 406 -0.92 14.29 -17.23
CA TYR A 406 0.27 13.71 -16.55
C TYR A 406 1.59 14.39 -16.89
N LYS A 407 1.58 15.50 -17.65
CA LYS A 407 2.79 16.26 -17.99
C LYS A 407 3.55 16.75 -16.75
N TRP A 408 2.85 16.90 -15.62
CA TRP A 408 3.47 17.26 -14.35
C TRP A 408 4.50 16.21 -13.88
N LEU A 409 4.35 14.93 -14.24
CA LEU A 409 5.33 13.89 -13.89
C LEU A 409 6.69 14.13 -14.55
N GLU A 410 6.69 14.59 -15.81
CA GLU A 410 7.92 14.95 -16.52
C GLU A 410 8.64 16.11 -15.82
N VAL A 411 7.86 17.12 -15.41
CA VAL A 411 8.36 18.30 -14.67
C VAL A 411 9.03 17.85 -13.37
N VAL A 412 8.32 17.03 -12.58
CA VAL A 412 8.82 16.52 -11.30
C VAL A 412 10.08 15.66 -11.49
N GLN A 413 10.06 14.70 -12.42
CA GLN A 413 11.21 13.84 -12.70
C GLN A 413 12.45 14.61 -13.13
N THR A 414 12.29 15.61 -14.00
CA THR A 414 13.41 16.41 -14.51
C THR A 414 14.09 17.18 -13.38
N ILE A 415 13.28 17.82 -12.53
CA ILE A 415 13.81 18.56 -11.38
C ILE A 415 14.44 17.61 -10.37
N TRP A 416 13.77 16.50 -10.03
CA TRP A 416 14.30 15.52 -9.09
C TRP A 416 15.61 14.91 -9.54
N ARG A 417 15.75 14.54 -10.82
CA ARG A 417 17.02 14.06 -11.38
C ARG A 417 18.13 15.09 -11.22
N SER A 418 17.84 16.37 -11.42
CA SER A 418 18.80 17.46 -11.23
C SER A 418 19.17 17.65 -9.76
N MET A 419 18.21 17.52 -8.84
CA MET A 419 18.46 17.54 -7.39
C MET A 419 19.32 16.36 -6.94
N ILE A 420 19.05 15.17 -7.46
CA ILE A 420 19.87 13.96 -7.18
C ILE A 420 21.27 14.15 -7.77
N ALA A 421 21.40 14.57 -9.03
CA ALA A 421 22.68 14.84 -9.67
C ALA A 421 23.52 15.84 -8.85
N TYR A 422 22.89 16.92 -8.39
CA TYR A 422 23.51 17.92 -7.54
C TYR A 422 24.03 17.29 -6.24
N ARG A 423 23.21 16.45 -5.60
CA ARG A 423 23.58 15.78 -4.34
C ARG A 423 24.68 14.74 -4.52
N MET A 424 24.71 14.08 -5.67
CA MET A 424 25.74 13.13 -6.09
C MET A 424 26.99 13.84 -6.64
N GLY A 425 26.92 15.16 -6.79
CA GLY A 425 28.01 16.01 -7.24
C GLY A 425 28.30 15.94 -8.73
N ILE A 426 27.43 15.34 -9.55
CA ILE A 426 27.60 15.11 -10.99
C ILE A 426 26.74 16.07 -11.83
N HIS A 427 27.01 16.17 -13.14
CA HIS A 427 26.10 16.80 -14.10
C HIS A 427 24.89 15.89 -14.36
N PRO A 428 23.67 16.41 -14.62
CA PRO A 428 22.50 15.56 -14.89
C PRO A 428 22.64 14.63 -16.10
N ASP A 429 23.52 14.94 -17.06
CA ASP A 429 23.77 14.06 -18.21
C ASP A 429 24.66 12.85 -17.86
N GLU A 430 25.38 12.92 -16.74
CA GLU A 430 26.13 11.83 -16.13
C GLU A 430 25.23 10.96 -15.23
N TYR A 431 23.94 11.31 -15.07
CA TYR A 431 22.98 10.49 -14.33
C TYR A 431 22.91 9.11 -15.00
N PRO A 432 22.95 8.01 -14.24
CA PRO A 432 23.06 6.71 -14.85
C PRO A 432 21.93 6.38 -15.82
N LYS A 433 22.32 5.88 -17.00
CA LYS A 433 21.42 5.41 -18.05
C LYS A 433 21.72 3.96 -18.29
N HIS A 434 20.82 3.09 -17.84
CA HIS A 434 20.99 1.66 -18.01
C HIS A 434 20.56 1.26 -19.42
N ALA A 435 21.44 0.58 -20.16
CA ALA A 435 21.08 0.02 -21.45
C ALA A 435 20.20 -1.23 -21.27
N ASP A 436 20.49 -2.01 -20.22
CA ASP A 436 19.79 -3.25 -19.90
C ASP A 436 19.65 -3.53 -18.38
N MET A 437 18.99 -4.64 -18.05
CA MET A 437 18.81 -5.13 -16.67
C MET A 437 20.13 -5.49 -15.98
N MET A 438 21.15 -5.93 -16.72
CA MET A 438 22.44 -6.29 -16.13
C MET A 438 23.16 -5.03 -15.63
N ASP A 439 23.16 -3.96 -16.43
CA ASP A 439 23.65 -2.65 -16.04
C ASP A 439 22.91 -2.12 -14.80
N GLN A 440 21.58 -2.29 -14.74
CA GLN A 440 20.78 -1.92 -13.55
C GLN A 440 21.28 -2.65 -12.29
N TRP A 441 21.49 -3.96 -12.36
CA TRP A 441 21.92 -4.73 -11.19
C TRP A 441 23.34 -4.44 -10.76
N VAL A 442 24.26 -4.17 -11.70
CA VAL A 442 25.62 -3.73 -11.37
C VAL A 442 25.56 -2.42 -10.59
N GLU A 443 24.80 -1.44 -11.08
CA GLU A 443 24.65 -0.16 -10.38
C GLU A 443 23.97 -0.33 -9.02
N TYR A 444 22.90 -1.12 -8.92
CA TYR A 444 22.22 -1.36 -7.64
C TYR A 444 23.15 -2.04 -6.63
N TYR A 445 24.06 -2.90 -7.08
CA TYR A 445 25.10 -3.47 -6.23
C TYR A 445 26.08 -2.40 -5.73
N GLU A 446 26.55 -1.51 -6.61
CA GLU A 446 27.42 -0.39 -6.24
C GLU A 446 26.75 0.57 -5.26
N ASP A 447 25.48 0.89 -5.48
CA ASP A 447 24.64 1.71 -4.61
C ASP A 447 24.49 1.06 -3.22
N CYS A 448 24.37 -0.26 -3.14
CA CYS A 448 24.37 -0.97 -1.87
C CYS A 448 25.72 -0.88 -1.14
N GLU A 449 26.85 -0.91 -1.86
CA GLU A 449 28.18 -0.72 -1.25
C GLU A 449 28.40 0.73 -0.81
N ARG A 450 27.95 1.73 -1.58
CA ARG A 450 27.93 3.15 -1.19
C ARG A 450 27.14 3.39 0.09
N PHE A 451 25.92 2.85 0.15
CA PHE A 451 25.06 2.95 1.34
C PHE A 451 25.75 2.44 2.61
N ARG A 452 26.49 1.33 2.52
CA ARG A 452 27.26 0.80 3.67
C ARG A 452 28.40 1.70 4.12
N ARG A 453 28.97 2.50 3.22
CA ARG A 453 29.97 3.51 3.55
C ARG A 453 29.35 4.80 4.08
N GLY A 454 28.02 4.88 4.19
CA GLY A 454 27.30 6.09 4.59
C GLY A 454 27.27 7.16 3.49
N GLU A 455 27.55 6.79 2.25
CA GLU A 455 27.54 7.70 1.11
C GLU A 455 26.12 7.88 0.54
N PRO A 456 25.80 9.04 -0.05
CA PRO A 456 24.57 9.21 -0.84
C PRO A 456 24.50 8.22 -2.01
N THR A 457 23.29 7.76 -2.32
CA THR A 457 23.02 6.77 -3.38
C THR A 457 21.90 7.26 -4.29
N TYR A 458 21.91 6.84 -5.55
CA TYR A 458 20.85 7.23 -6.49
C TYR A 458 19.50 6.66 -6.05
N CYS A 459 19.46 5.36 -5.77
CA CYS A 459 18.24 4.69 -5.32
C CYS A 459 17.73 5.22 -3.98
N GLY A 460 18.64 5.63 -3.07
CA GLY A 460 18.26 6.17 -1.76
C GLY A 460 17.61 7.54 -1.85
N LEU A 461 18.20 8.45 -2.64
CA LEU A 461 17.68 9.80 -2.84
C LEU A 461 16.37 9.80 -3.63
N GLU A 462 16.29 8.99 -4.68
CA GLU A 462 15.06 8.80 -5.44
C GLU A 462 13.94 8.27 -4.55
N ARG A 463 14.23 7.26 -3.73
CA ARG A 463 13.24 6.67 -2.81
C ARG A 463 12.73 7.68 -1.78
N ILE A 464 13.56 8.60 -1.29
CA ILE A 464 13.12 9.68 -0.38
C ILE A 464 12.05 10.53 -1.06
N LEU A 465 12.32 10.98 -2.29
CA LEU A 465 11.41 11.83 -3.06
C LEU A 465 10.11 11.12 -3.44
N VAL A 466 10.21 9.85 -3.87
CA VAL A 466 9.04 9.02 -4.17
C VAL A 466 8.20 8.77 -2.92
N ASN A 467 8.82 8.44 -1.78
CA ASN A 467 8.09 8.28 -0.51
C ASN A 467 7.44 9.59 -0.09
N ALA A 468 8.15 10.72 -0.15
CA ALA A 468 7.59 12.03 0.19
C ALA A 468 6.35 12.33 -0.67
N ALA A 469 6.46 12.17 -1.99
CA ALA A 469 5.34 12.42 -2.90
C ALA A 469 4.17 11.48 -2.65
N ALA A 470 4.43 10.18 -2.41
CA ALA A 470 3.42 9.18 -2.08
C ALA A 470 2.61 9.58 -0.82
N TYR A 471 3.19 10.36 0.09
CA TYR A 471 2.53 10.87 1.29
C TYR A 471 2.02 12.32 1.16
N GLY A 472 2.15 12.94 -0.02
CA GLY A 472 1.65 14.28 -0.34
C GLY A 472 2.69 15.41 -0.24
N TYR A 473 3.95 15.07 0.04
CA TYR A 473 5.01 16.03 0.31
C TYR A 473 5.98 16.21 -0.86
N GLY A 474 6.56 17.40 -0.96
CA GLY A 474 7.68 17.68 -1.85
C GLY A 474 9.04 17.26 -1.25
N ALA A 475 10.12 17.80 -1.80
CA ALA A 475 11.47 17.64 -1.28
C ALA A 475 11.69 18.52 -0.03
N GLU A 476 11.12 18.10 1.10
CA GLU A 476 11.14 18.85 2.36
C GLU A 476 12.26 18.34 3.28
N SER A 477 13.03 19.23 3.89
CA SER A 477 14.00 18.85 4.92
C SER A 477 13.33 18.50 6.27
N ASN A 478 12.09 18.96 6.48
CA ASN A 478 11.27 18.63 7.64
C ASN A 478 9.81 18.44 7.20
N VAL A 479 9.37 17.19 7.18
CA VAL A 479 8.01 16.82 6.74
C VAL A 479 6.93 17.26 7.74
N LYS A 480 7.25 17.33 9.04
CA LYS A 480 6.29 17.76 10.07
C LYS A 480 5.94 19.25 9.94
N GLU A 481 6.95 20.08 9.69
CA GLU A 481 6.76 21.51 9.42
C GLU A 481 6.01 21.72 8.11
N ALA A 482 6.36 20.98 7.06
CA ALA A 482 5.63 21.03 5.79
C ALA A 482 4.16 20.64 5.97
N LYS A 483 3.87 19.59 6.74
CA LYS A 483 2.50 19.18 7.06
C LYS A 483 1.71 20.32 7.71
N ALA A 484 2.21 20.87 8.81
CA ALA A 484 1.51 21.95 9.53
C ALA A 484 1.27 23.17 8.63
N ARG A 485 2.23 23.51 7.78
CA ARG A 485 2.13 24.60 6.80
C ARG A 485 1.07 24.32 5.74
N MET A 486 1.08 23.12 5.16
CA MET A 486 0.13 22.71 4.11
C MET A 486 -1.30 22.58 4.65
N GLU A 487 -1.48 22.02 5.84
CA GLU A 487 -2.79 21.93 6.50
C GLU A 487 -3.35 23.32 6.83
N HIS A 488 -2.49 24.28 7.15
CA HIS A 488 -2.91 25.66 7.38
C HIS A 488 -3.25 26.41 6.09
N GLN A 489 -2.42 26.28 5.04
CA GLN A 489 -2.57 27.04 3.80
C GLN A 489 -3.61 26.46 2.84
N PHE A 490 -3.70 25.12 2.77
CA PHE A 490 -4.53 24.40 1.80
C PHE A 490 -5.42 23.33 2.44
N PRO A 491 -6.17 23.61 3.53
CA PRO A 491 -6.95 22.60 4.24
C PRO A 491 -8.03 21.91 3.39
N ALA A 492 -8.48 22.52 2.29
CA ALA A 492 -9.51 21.95 1.43
C ALA A 492 -8.94 21.09 0.28
N ILE A 493 -7.66 21.24 -0.04
CA ILE A 493 -7.04 20.59 -1.22
C ILE A 493 -5.95 19.61 -0.79
N PHE A 494 -5.20 19.92 0.26
CA PHE A 494 -4.08 19.11 0.70
C PHE A 494 -4.55 17.76 1.26
N VAL A 495 -3.97 16.68 0.73
CA VAL A 495 -4.26 15.30 1.14
C VAL A 495 -2.94 14.65 1.55
N THR A 496 -2.91 14.01 2.71
CA THR A 496 -1.71 13.34 3.26
C THR A 496 -1.90 11.83 3.38
N GLY A 497 -0.78 11.10 3.44
CA GLY A 497 -0.76 9.72 3.93
C GLY A 497 -1.40 8.72 2.97
N GLU A 498 -2.11 7.73 3.52
CA GLU A 498 -2.73 6.64 2.76
C GLU A 498 -3.63 7.08 1.62
N ARG A 499 -4.45 8.11 1.85
CA ARG A 499 -5.30 8.70 0.81
C ARG A 499 -4.46 9.11 -0.40
N MET A 500 -3.23 9.56 -0.15
CA MET A 500 -2.33 9.96 -1.21
C MET A 500 -1.70 8.79 -1.96
N ILE A 501 -1.20 7.81 -1.23
CA ILE A 501 -0.61 6.57 -1.79
C ILE A 501 -1.66 5.88 -2.68
N ALA A 502 -2.88 5.77 -2.16
CA ALA A 502 -4.06 5.26 -2.83
C ALA A 502 -4.24 5.89 -4.21
N SER A 503 -4.43 7.21 -4.24
CA SER A 503 -4.67 7.96 -5.48
C SER A 503 -3.49 7.87 -6.44
N MET A 504 -2.28 8.18 -5.99
CA MET A 504 -1.11 8.30 -6.87
C MET A 504 -0.82 7.04 -7.66
N PHE A 505 -1.03 5.88 -7.05
CA PHE A 505 -0.66 4.63 -7.68
C PHE A 505 -1.87 3.79 -8.14
N ALA A 506 -3.09 4.04 -7.64
CA ALA A 506 -4.29 3.61 -8.35
C ALA A 506 -4.29 4.19 -9.76
N HIS A 507 -3.83 5.44 -9.92
CA HIS A 507 -3.62 6.06 -11.22
C HIS A 507 -2.67 5.22 -12.11
N ALA A 508 -1.55 4.70 -11.60
CA ALA A 508 -0.61 3.89 -12.40
C ALA A 508 -1.27 2.64 -13.04
N SER A 509 -2.11 1.95 -12.27
CA SER A 509 -2.81 0.73 -12.68
C SER A 509 -4.15 0.97 -13.41
N ILE A 510 -4.72 2.18 -13.31
CA ILE A 510 -5.81 2.66 -14.18
C ILE A 510 -5.22 3.02 -15.55
N ILE A 511 -4.10 3.75 -15.60
CA ILE A 511 -3.54 4.29 -16.85
C ILE A 511 -2.93 3.18 -17.72
N SER A 512 -2.40 2.09 -17.15
CA SER A 512 -1.99 0.91 -17.94
C SER A 512 -3.14 0.21 -18.69
N ARG A 513 -4.38 0.67 -18.52
CA ARG A 513 -5.59 0.07 -19.09
C ARG A 513 -6.54 1.07 -19.78
N LEU A 514 -6.19 2.35 -19.84
CA LEU A 514 -6.92 3.40 -20.58
C LEU A 514 -6.12 3.75 -21.85
N GLU A 515 -5.93 2.77 -22.72
CA GLU A 515 -5.41 3.00 -24.07
C GLU A 515 -6.54 3.47 -24.97
N GLU A 516 -6.61 4.78 -25.24
CA GLU A 516 -7.29 5.30 -26.44
C GLU A 516 -6.32 6.07 -27.37
N ASP A 517 -5.27 6.73 -26.85
CA ASP A 517 -4.47 7.65 -27.70
C ASP A 517 -2.94 7.42 -27.73
N GLY A 518 -2.40 6.36 -27.11
CA GLY A 518 -0.95 6.12 -27.07
C GLY A 518 -0.08 7.24 -26.45
N SER A 519 -0.69 8.32 -25.94
CA SER A 519 -0.02 9.59 -25.61
C SER A 519 0.43 9.73 -24.15
N ASN A 520 0.29 8.69 -23.31
CA ASN A 520 0.69 8.71 -21.88
C ASN A 520 1.56 7.51 -21.43
N LEU A 521 2.12 6.72 -22.35
CA LEU A 521 3.00 5.58 -22.01
C LEU A 521 4.17 5.97 -21.09
N THR A 522 4.74 7.16 -21.28
CA THR A 522 5.82 7.69 -20.45
C THR A 522 5.39 7.92 -18.99
N ALA A 523 4.16 8.38 -18.78
CA ALA A 523 3.61 8.59 -17.44
C ALA A 523 3.36 7.26 -16.71
N ILE A 524 2.85 6.24 -17.43
CA ILE A 524 2.69 4.88 -16.88
C ILE A 524 4.03 4.33 -16.42
N ARG A 525 5.02 4.30 -17.32
CA ARG A 525 6.37 3.79 -17.02
C ARG A 525 7.00 4.52 -15.84
N THR A 526 6.79 5.83 -15.76
CA THR A 526 7.24 6.66 -14.64
C THR A 526 6.63 6.20 -13.32
N LEU A 527 5.30 6.04 -13.28
CA LEU A 527 4.60 5.62 -12.07
C LEU A 527 4.93 4.17 -11.69
N GLU A 528 5.15 3.28 -12.66
CA GLU A 528 5.62 1.92 -12.42
C GLU A 528 7.04 1.90 -11.84
N ASP A 529 7.94 2.76 -12.31
CA ASP A 529 9.29 2.88 -11.75
C ASP A 529 9.27 3.50 -10.34
N TRP A 530 8.42 4.50 -10.11
CA TRP A 530 8.14 5.01 -8.77
C TRP A 530 7.59 3.91 -7.86
N TYR A 531 6.70 3.06 -8.37
CA TYR A 531 6.20 1.93 -7.61
C TYR A 531 7.32 0.97 -7.23
N ARG A 532 8.21 0.59 -8.16
CA ARG A 532 9.37 -0.27 -7.87
C ARG A 532 10.33 0.36 -6.86
N SER A 533 10.45 1.68 -6.89
CA SER A 533 11.23 2.49 -5.94
C SER A 533 10.56 2.57 -4.56
N TYR A 534 9.24 2.53 -4.49
CA TYR A 534 8.44 2.47 -3.27
C TYR A 534 8.41 1.04 -2.67
N SER A 535 8.32 0.02 -3.53
CA SER A 535 8.24 -1.40 -3.17
C SER A 535 9.61 -2.10 -3.22
N SER A 536 10.61 -1.54 -2.54
CA SER A 536 12.00 -2.03 -2.53
C SER A 536 12.28 -3.09 -1.45
N SER A 537 13.26 -3.96 -1.70
CA SER A 537 13.72 -5.01 -0.76
C SER A 537 14.95 -4.57 0.07
N PRO A 538 15.14 -5.03 1.31
CA PRO A 538 16.26 -4.62 2.18
C PRO A 538 17.63 -4.94 1.58
N VAL A 539 18.62 -4.08 1.87
CA VAL A 539 20.01 -4.21 1.38
C VAL A 539 20.62 -5.58 1.68
N ASN A 540 20.40 -6.09 2.89
CA ASN A 540 20.92 -7.39 3.32
C ASN A 540 20.41 -8.57 2.46
N VAL A 541 19.28 -8.39 1.78
CA VAL A 541 18.62 -9.41 0.95
C VAL A 541 18.93 -9.20 -0.53
N CYS A 542 18.74 -8.00 -1.06
CA CYS A 542 18.87 -7.73 -2.49
C CYS A 542 20.33 -7.66 -2.96
N GLN A 543 21.25 -7.21 -2.10
CA GLN A 543 22.62 -7.03 -2.56
C GLN A 543 23.32 -8.37 -2.88
N PRO A 544 23.26 -9.43 -2.06
CA PRO A 544 23.80 -10.73 -2.46
C PRO A 544 23.25 -11.21 -3.81
N VAL A 545 21.98 -10.92 -4.10
CA VAL A 545 21.33 -11.24 -5.38
C VAL A 545 21.95 -10.43 -6.52
N PHE A 546 22.10 -9.12 -6.38
CA PHE A 546 22.77 -8.30 -7.40
C PHE A 546 24.25 -8.66 -7.57
N GLN A 547 24.90 -9.14 -6.51
CA GLN A 547 26.25 -9.68 -6.59
C GLN A 547 26.33 -10.94 -7.49
N LEU A 548 25.27 -11.73 -7.62
CA LEU A 548 25.22 -12.84 -8.58
C LEU A 548 25.38 -12.33 -10.02
N ALA A 549 24.80 -11.17 -10.35
CA ALA A 549 24.94 -10.55 -11.67
C ALA A 549 26.36 -10.05 -11.89
N VAL A 550 26.91 -9.29 -10.93
CA VAL A 550 28.30 -8.76 -10.98
C VAL A 550 29.32 -9.88 -11.12
N ASN A 551 29.13 -10.99 -10.41
CA ASN A 551 30.03 -12.15 -10.49
C ASN A 551 29.81 -13.01 -11.74
N GLY A 552 28.78 -12.74 -12.56
CA GLY A 552 28.46 -13.54 -13.74
C GLY A 552 27.79 -14.89 -13.47
N LEU A 553 27.24 -15.12 -12.26
CA LEU A 553 26.38 -16.29 -12.01
C LEU A 553 24.96 -16.07 -12.53
N MET A 554 24.52 -14.82 -12.65
CA MET A 554 23.16 -14.48 -13.07
C MET A 554 23.18 -13.73 -14.41
N LYS A 555 22.25 -14.07 -15.30
CA LYS A 555 21.95 -13.33 -16.54
C LYS A 555 20.50 -12.93 -16.59
N HIS A 556 20.21 -11.87 -17.34
CA HIS A 556 18.87 -11.49 -17.74
C HIS A 556 18.60 -11.84 -19.21
N ARG A 557 17.33 -12.15 -19.54
CA ARG A 557 16.83 -12.33 -20.91
C ARG A 557 15.41 -11.78 -21.04
N ILE A 558 15.10 -11.22 -22.22
CA ILE A 558 13.71 -10.99 -22.60
C ILE A 558 13.06 -12.32 -22.99
N GLY A 559 11.89 -12.60 -22.42
CA GLY A 559 11.10 -13.77 -22.80
C GLY A 559 9.74 -13.79 -22.12
N ASN A 560 8.69 -14.15 -22.87
CA ASN A 560 7.34 -14.26 -22.32
C ASN A 560 7.10 -15.66 -21.76
N VAL A 561 7.17 -15.76 -20.44
CA VAL A 561 7.04 -17.01 -19.67
C VAL A 561 5.65 -17.65 -19.75
N ARG A 562 4.64 -16.94 -20.29
CA ARG A 562 3.33 -17.51 -20.60
C ARG A 562 3.39 -18.60 -21.67
N TYR A 563 4.46 -18.61 -22.48
CA TYR A 563 4.70 -19.61 -23.52
C TYR A 563 5.78 -20.63 -23.12
N ALA A 564 6.08 -20.75 -21.83
CA ALA A 564 7.04 -21.75 -21.35
C ALA A 564 6.49 -23.17 -21.50
N LYS A 565 7.30 -24.08 -22.04
CA LYS A 565 6.99 -25.51 -22.16
C LYS A 565 7.85 -26.30 -21.18
N CYS A 566 7.19 -27.01 -20.28
CA CYS A 566 7.83 -27.93 -19.34
C CYS A 566 7.54 -29.38 -19.78
N PRO A 567 8.55 -30.25 -19.87
CA PRO A 567 8.34 -31.68 -20.06
C PRO A 567 7.50 -32.27 -18.91
N GLU A 568 6.59 -33.20 -19.24
CA GLU A 568 5.62 -33.77 -18.28
C GLU A 568 6.28 -34.65 -17.20
N GLN A 569 7.43 -35.24 -17.50
CA GLN A 569 8.21 -36.06 -16.57
C GLN A 569 9.61 -35.48 -16.36
N PRO A 570 10.19 -35.56 -15.14
CA PRO A 570 11.60 -35.27 -14.94
C PRO A 570 12.43 -36.29 -15.73
N PRO A 571 13.43 -35.86 -16.50
CA PRO A 571 14.11 -36.76 -17.41
C PRO A 571 14.92 -37.83 -16.67
N GLU A 572 15.08 -39.00 -17.30
CA GLU A 572 16.02 -40.02 -16.84
C GLU A 572 17.47 -39.52 -16.95
N ASP A 573 17.78 -38.77 -18.02
CA ASP A 573 19.06 -38.11 -18.30
C ASP A 573 18.92 -36.56 -18.22
N PRO A 574 19.62 -35.87 -17.30
CA PRO A 574 19.59 -34.40 -17.18
C PRO A 574 20.01 -33.61 -18.43
N SER A 575 20.65 -34.27 -19.41
CA SER A 575 21.05 -33.66 -20.68
C SER A 575 19.95 -33.66 -21.75
N GLN A 576 18.85 -34.38 -21.53
CA GLN A 576 17.67 -34.43 -22.40
C GLN A 576 16.47 -33.74 -21.72
N ASP A 577 15.58 -33.14 -22.51
CA ASP A 577 14.34 -32.48 -22.07
C ASP A 577 14.51 -31.31 -21.07
N LYS A 578 15.11 -30.23 -21.57
CA LYS A 578 15.17 -28.94 -20.86
C LYS A 578 13.85 -28.16 -20.98
N ILE A 579 13.57 -27.33 -19.98
CA ILE A 579 12.44 -26.39 -20.02
C ILE A 579 12.79 -25.29 -21.02
N THR A 580 11.91 -25.06 -21.98
CA THR A 580 12.04 -23.99 -22.97
C THR A 580 11.09 -22.85 -22.61
N ILE A 581 11.55 -21.61 -22.78
CA ILE A 581 10.74 -20.42 -22.52
C ILE A 581 10.48 -19.75 -23.87
N ASP A 582 9.22 -19.73 -24.29
CA ASP A 582 8.81 -19.23 -25.61
C ASP A 582 9.49 -19.99 -26.77
N GLN A 583 9.60 -19.41 -27.96
CA GLN A 583 10.46 -19.86 -29.05
C GLN A 583 11.96 -19.57 -28.79
N SER A 584 12.35 -19.16 -27.58
CA SER A 584 13.74 -18.81 -27.31
C SER A 584 14.64 -20.05 -27.38
N LEU A 585 15.88 -19.83 -27.85
CA LEU A 585 16.93 -20.87 -27.87
C LEU A 585 17.42 -21.25 -26.46
N TYR A 586 16.92 -20.58 -25.41
CA TYR A 586 17.37 -20.79 -24.04
C TYR A 586 16.61 -21.92 -23.38
N GLN A 587 17.38 -22.82 -22.79
CA GLN A 587 16.91 -24.04 -22.18
C GLN A 587 17.44 -24.11 -20.73
N VAL A 588 16.55 -24.33 -19.76
CA VAL A 588 16.88 -24.40 -18.33
C VAL A 588 16.50 -25.75 -17.74
N ASP A 589 17.22 -26.18 -16.71
CA ASP A 589 17.03 -27.51 -16.08
C ASP A 589 15.91 -27.46 -15.02
N ALA A 590 15.73 -26.31 -14.38
CA ALA A 590 14.59 -26.03 -13.51
C ALA A 590 14.10 -24.59 -13.73
N PHE A 591 12.81 -24.35 -13.47
CA PHE A 591 12.19 -23.05 -13.71
C PHE A 591 11.21 -22.67 -12.60
N PHE A 592 11.37 -21.46 -12.08
CA PHE A 592 10.46 -20.86 -11.10
C PHE A 592 9.56 -19.83 -11.81
N PRO A 593 8.27 -20.14 -12.03
CA PRO A 593 7.34 -19.28 -12.75
C PRO A 593 7.01 -18.00 -11.95
N PRO A 594 6.45 -16.96 -12.60
CA PRO A 594 6.11 -15.75 -11.90
C PRO A 594 4.92 -16.05 -10.99
N THR A 595 4.69 -15.20 -10.00
CA THR A 595 3.45 -15.30 -9.24
C THR A 595 2.26 -14.97 -10.12
N PRO A 596 1.40 -15.94 -10.50
CA PRO A 596 0.22 -15.66 -11.28
C PRO A 596 -0.81 -15.01 -10.35
N PHE A 597 -1.34 -13.88 -10.79
CA PHE A 597 -2.61 -13.37 -10.28
C PHE A 597 -3.69 -13.90 -11.23
N SER A 598 -4.86 -14.30 -10.72
CA SER A 598 -5.96 -14.56 -11.65
C SER A 598 -6.23 -13.26 -12.40
N MET A 599 -6.39 -13.40 -13.71
CA MET A 599 -7.02 -12.39 -14.54
C MET A 599 -8.55 -12.58 -14.53
N GLY A 600 -9.06 -13.53 -13.72
CA GLY A 600 -10.48 -13.87 -13.62
C GLY A 600 -11.26 -12.79 -12.87
N ILE A 601 -12.58 -12.76 -13.12
CA ILE A 601 -13.51 -11.87 -12.44
C ILE A 601 -13.45 -12.16 -10.95
N ASP A 602 -13.43 -11.12 -10.11
CA ASP A 602 -13.62 -11.33 -8.67
C ASP A 602 -14.98 -12.02 -8.46
N PRO A 603 -15.06 -13.14 -7.72
CA PRO A 603 -16.32 -13.83 -7.49
C PRO A 603 -17.43 -12.95 -6.88
N VAL A 604 -17.08 -11.90 -6.14
CA VAL A 604 -18.01 -10.86 -5.66
C VAL A 604 -18.63 -10.12 -6.83
N VAL A 605 -17.81 -9.67 -7.79
CA VAL A 605 -18.23 -8.90 -8.96
C VAL A 605 -19.01 -9.77 -9.94
N GLU A 606 -18.59 -11.01 -10.15
CA GLU A 606 -19.26 -11.96 -11.04
C GLU A 606 -20.73 -12.19 -10.66
N GLN A 607 -21.02 -12.29 -9.36
CA GLN A 607 -22.36 -12.64 -8.85
C GLN A 607 -23.33 -11.45 -8.79
N ILE A 608 -22.82 -10.22 -8.84
CA ILE A 608 -23.63 -8.99 -8.84
C ILE A 608 -23.82 -8.41 -10.24
N LEU A 609 -23.06 -8.88 -11.23
CA LEU A 609 -23.27 -8.52 -12.62
C LEU A 609 -24.55 -9.19 -13.15
N PRO A 610 -25.31 -8.53 -14.04
CA PRO A 610 -26.40 -9.18 -14.74
C PRO A 610 -25.86 -10.39 -15.53
N PRO A 611 -26.60 -11.51 -15.62
CA PRO A 611 -26.16 -12.67 -16.39
C PRO A 611 -25.83 -12.27 -17.83
N SER A 612 -24.57 -12.49 -18.24
CA SER A 612 -24.07 -12.15 -19.57
C SER A 612 -24.27 -13.31 -20.55
N PRO A 613 -24.60 -13.06 -21.82
CA PRO A 613 -24.31 -14.02 -22.89
C PRO A 613 -22.78 -14.19 -23.08
N PRO A 614 -22.30 -15.30 -23.66
CA PRO A 614 -20.88 -15.62 -23.74
C PRO A 614 -20.09 -14.50 -24.43
N ALA A 615 -18.97 -14.10 -23.80
CA ALA A 615 -18.13 -12.99 -24.24
C ALA A 615 -17.57 -13.22 -25.65
N ALA A 616 -17.82 -12.29 -26.57
CA ALA A 616 -17.05 -12.16 -27.80
C ALA A 616 -15.88 -11.20 -27.55
N PRO A 617 -14.63 -11.58 -27.88
CA PRO A 617 -13.52 -10.65 -27.78
C PRO A 617 -13.52 -9.74 -29.02
N ARG A 618 -13.78 -8.44 -28.85
CA ARG A 618 -13.31 -7.39 -29.77
C ARG A 618 -13.41 -5.97 -29.17
N SER A 619 -12.60 -5.11 -29.78
CA SER A 619 -12.04 -3.86 -29.28
C SER A 619 -12.99 -2.68 -29.25
N ASP A 620 -12.53 -1.68 -28.49
CA ASP A 620 -12.90 -0.27 -28.53
C ASP A 620 -14.26 0.08 -27.90
N HIS A 621 -14.25 1.20 -27.16
CA HIS A 621 -15.35 1.93 -26.49
C HIS A 621 -15.20 2.02 -24.96
N LEU A 622 -14.60 3.12 -24.50
CA LEU A 622 -14.94 3.71 -23.21
C LEU A 622 -15.95 4.84 -23.41
N ASN A 623 -17.23 4.50 -23.29
CA ASN A 623 -18.26 5.47 -22.99
C ASN A 623 -19.12 4.94 -21.84
N VAL A 624 -19.22 5.74 -20.79
CA VAL A 624 -20.25 5.73 -19.73
C VAL A 624 -20.46 4.38 -19.03
N GLN A 625 -20.31 4.34 -17.71
CA GLN A 625 -20.72 3.17 -16.92
C GLN A 625 -22.19 2.88 -17.23
N ALA A 626 -22.45 1.79 -17.94
CA ALA A 626 -23.78 1.55 -18.48
C ALA A 626 -24.78 1.17 -17.37
N PRO A 627 -26.08 1.47 -17.55
CA PRO A 627 -27.11 1.13 -16.58
C PRO A 627 -27.07 -0.37 -16.25
N GLY A 628 -26.98 -0.68 -14.95
CA GLY A 628 -27.00 -2.06 -14.48
C GLY A 628 -25.66 -2.65 -14.03
N ILE A 629 -24.54 -1.94 -14.24
CA ILE A 629 -23.22 -2.31 -13.74
C ILE A 629 -23.03 -1.73 -12.32
N PRO A 630 -22.60 -2.52 -11.32
CA PRO A 630 -22.36 -2.02 -9.97
C PRO A 630 -21.37 -0.85 -9.91
N VAL A 631 -21.67 0.14 -9.07
CA VAL A 631 -20.79 1.27 -8.75
C VAL A 631 -20.18 1.04 -7.38
N TRP A 632 -18.88 1.29 -7.23
CA TRP A 632 -18.26 1.31 -5.90
C TRP A 632 -18.27 2.73 -5.32
N HIS A 633 -18.75 2.85 -4.09
CA HIS A 633 -18.77 4.06 -3.28
C HIS A 633 -17.63 4.05 -2.25
N ALA A 634 -17.58 5.03 -1.35
CA ALA A 634 -16.57 5.10 -0.31
C ALA A 634 -16.46 3.79 0.50
N ASN A 635 -15.24 3.40 0.90
CA ASN A 635 -14.93 2.21 1.71
C ASN A 635 -15.29 0.85 1.10
N GLY A 636 -15.54 0.77 -0.21
CA GLY A 636 -15.81 -0.50 -0.89
C GLY A 636 -17.30 -0.79 -1.08
N GLN A 637 -18.19 0.10 -0.65
CA GLN A 637 -19.62 -0.17 -0.70
C GLN A 637 -20.11 -0.31 -2.13
N LEU A 638 -20.88 -1.36 -2.40
CA LEU A 638 -21.46 -1.61 -3.71
C LEU A 638 -22.80 -0.90 -3.88
N GLU A 639 -23.07 -0.48 -5.11
CA GLU A 639 -24.39 -0.08 -5.62
C GLU A 639 -24.87 -1.15 -6.60
N ASN A 640 -26.14 -1.54 -6.53
CA ASN A 640 -26.70 -2.53 -7.45
C ASN A 640 -27.08 -1.91 -8.80
N SER A 641 -27.54 -2.76 -9.71
CA SER A 641 -28.00 -2.40 -11.06
C SER A 641 -29.17 -1.40 -11.11
N LYS A 642 -29.86 -1.17 -9.99
CA LYS A 642 -30.99 -0.24 -9.84
C LYS A 642 -30.59 1.10 -9.22
N GLY A 643 -29.29 1.34 -9.00
CA GLY A 643 -28.81 2.56 -8.34
C GLY A 643 -29.01 2.56 -6.82
N GLN A 644 -29.20 1.40 -6.19
CA GLN A 644 -29.41 1.29 -4.75
C GLN A 644 -28.12 0.82 -4.06
N LEU A 645 -27.73 1.50 -3.00
CA LEU A 645 -26.63 1.05 -2.14
C LEU A 645 -27.00 -0.29 -1.49
N VAL A 646 -26.10 -1.25 -1.58
CA VAL A 646 -26.26 -2.56 -0.93
C VAL A 646 -25.33 -2.65 0.29
N ASN A 647 -25.74 -3.42 1.30
CA ASN A 647 -24.95 -3.66 2.50
C ASN A 647 -23.82 -4.68 2.25
N VAL A 648 -23.09 -4.48 1.16
CA VAL A 648 -21.93 -5.27 0.76
C VAL A 648 -20.76 -4.33 0.54
N TRP A 649 -19.65 -4.60 1.22
CA TRP A 649 -18.40 -3.87 1.11
C TRP A 649 -17.33 -4.77 0.51
N ASP A 650 -16.96 -4.48 -0.73
CA ASP A 650 -15.88 -5.15 -1.42
C ASP A 650 -14.55 -4.43 -1.14
N CYS A 651 -13.76 -5.07 -0.27
CA CYS A 651 -12.45 -4.66 0.20
C CYS A 651 -11.32 -5.53 -0.41
N GLY A 652 -11.66 -6.37 -1.40
CA GLY A 652 -10.74 -7.26 -2.09
C GLY A 652 -9.87 -6.52 -3.13
N ASN A 653 -8.70 -7.07 -3.43
CA ASN A 653 -7.81 -6.53 -4.47
C ASN A 653 -8.24 -6.98 -5.87
N ASN A 654 -9.11 -6.24 -6.55
CA ASN A 654 -9.66 -6.60 -7.88
C ASN A 654 -8.69 -6.34 -9.04
N ARG A 655 -7.48 -6.92 -9.00
CA ARG A 655 -6.46 -6.69 -10.03
C ARG A 655 -6.76 -7.32 -11.41
N GLY A 656 -7.86 -8.05 -11.59
CA GLY A 656 -8.16 -8.77 -12.83
C GLY A 656 -9.14 -8.04 -13.76
N SER A 657 -8.64 -7.59 -14.92
CA SER A 657 -9.39 -7.18 -16.14
C SER A 657 -10.41 -6.04 -16.07
N ASN A 658 -10.32 -5.14 -17.05
CA ASN A 658 -11.47 -4.38 -17.54
C ASN A 658 -12.53 -5.40 -17.98
N LEU A 659 -13.67 -5.50 -17.30
CA LEU A 659 -14.70 -6.47 -17.69
C LEU A 659 -15.46 -5.91 -18.87
N THR A 660 -15.32 -6.54 -20.01
CA THR A 660 -16.11 -6.21 -21.19
C THR A 660 -17.46 -6.90 -21.07
N TYR A 661 -18.50 -6.15 -20.73
CA TYR A 661 -19.89 -6.59 -20.62
C TYR A 661 -20.63 -6.32 -21.92
N THR A 662 -21.17 -7.37 -22.55
CA THR A 662 -22.07 -7.22 -23.70
C THR A 662 -23.53 -7.19 -23.22
N HIS A 663 -24.18 -6.05 -23.41
CA HIS A 663 -25.59 -5.83 -23.11
C HIS A 663 -26.49 -6.73 -23.96
N LYS A 664 -27.74 -6.91 -23.51
CA LYS A 664 -28.78 -7.64 -24.27
C LYS A 664 -29.06 -7.05 -25.66
N ASN A 665 -28.79 -5.75 -25.85
CA ASN A 665 -28.92 -5.04 -27.13
C ASN A 665 -27.67 -5.15 -28.03
N GLY A 666 -26.61 -5.84 -27.58
CA GLY A 666 -25.34 -6.00 -28.29
C GLY A 666 -24.31 -4.91 -28.02
N GLU A 667 -24.63 -3.85 -27.26
CA GLU A 667 -23.66 -2.84 -26.85
C GLU A 667 -22.61 -3.45 -25.92
N ILE A 668 -21.40 -2.88 -25.94
CA ILE A 668 -20.28 -3.35 -25.12
C ILE A 668 -19.91 -2.24 -24.13
N SER A 669 -19.77 -2.60 -22.85
CA SER A 669 -19.34 -1.70 -21.79
C SER A 669 -18.16 -2.26 -21.03
N THR A 670 -17.29 -1.39 -20.54
CA THR A 670 -16.16 -1.80 -19.71
C THR A 670 -16.43 -1.51 -18.24
N VAL A 671 -16.56 -2.55 -17.40
CA VAL A 671 -16.49 -2.42 -15.94
C VAL A 671 -15.03 -2.17 -15.58
N LYS A 672 -14.73 -0.93 -15.19
CA LYS A 672 -13.45 -0.65 -14.57
C LYS A 672 -13.49 -1.24 -13.16
N PRO A 673 -12.59 -2.15 -12.78
CA PRO A 673 -12.54 -2.60 -11.40
C PRO A 673 -12.35 -1.37 -10.52
N ARG A 674 -12.99 -1.35 -9.34
CA ARG A 674 -12.44 -0.55 -8.25
C ARG A 674 -11.02 -1.04 -8.08
N LEU A 675 -10.09 -0.16 -8.41
CA LEU A 675 -8.71 -0.39 -8.10
C LEU A 675 -8.63 -0.23 -6.60
N ALA A 676 -8.80 -1.35 -5.91
CA ALA A 676 -8.73 -1.38 -4.49
C ALA A 676 -7.38 -0.76 -4.14
N VAL A 677 -7.48 0.38 -3.48
CA VAL A 677 -6.43 1.21 -2.90
C VAL A 677 -5.37 0.37 -2.15
N HIS A 678 -5.72 -0.87 -1.80
CA HIS A 678 -4.95 -1.89 -1.11
C HIS A 678 -3.77 -2.50 -1.88
N LEU A 679 -3.50 -2.10 -3.13
CA LEU A 679 -2.25 -2.55 -3.76
C LEU A 679 -1.01 -2.03 -3.04
N LEU A 680 -1.12 -0.93 -2.28
CA LEU A 680 0.04 -0.10 -1.90
C LEU A 680 -0.05 0.53 -0.53
N THR A 681 -1.27 0.73 -0.01
CA THR A 681 -1.45 0.78 1.43
C THR A 681 -1.08 -0.61 1.93
N SER A 682 -0.02 -0.63 2.69
CA SER A 682 0.32 -1.71 3.58
C SER A 682 -1.01 -2.26 4.18
N SER A 683 -1.26 -3.57 4.06
CA SER A 683 -2.58 -4.20 4.28
C SER A 683 -3.17 -4.05 5.70
N HIS A 684 -2.56 -3.20 6.53
CA HIS A 684 -2.87 -2.94 7.92
C HIS A 684 -3.66 -1.65 8.17
N GLU A 685 -3.65 -0.69 7.26
CA GLU A 685 -4.13 0.66 7.60
C GLU A 685 -5.62 0.90 7.22
N PHE A 686 -6.08 0.40 6.07
CA PHE A 686 -7.49 0.49 5.66
C PHE A 686 -8.52 -0.23 6.58
N PRO A 687 -8.22 -1.40 7.18
CA PRO A 687 -9.17 -2.09 8.06
C PRO A 687 -9.66 -1.25 9.25
N THR A 688 -8.84 -0.31 9.73
CA THR A 688 -9.17 0.55 10.87
C THR A 688 -10.31 1.54 10.54
N PRO A 689 -10.21 2.42 9.52
CA PRO A 689 -11.33 3.27 9.08
C PRO A 689 -12.59 2.48 8.74
N LEU A 690 -12.45 1.33 8.06
CA LEU A 690 -13.59 0.49 7.69
C LEU A 690 -14.36 0.03 8.93
N ALA A 691 -13.67 -0.53 9.93
CA ALA A 691 -14.30 -0.98 11.18
C ALA A 691 -15.14 0.12 11.85
N ALA A 692 -14.66 1.37 11.84
CA ALA A 692 -15.43 2.50 12.39
C ALA A 692 -16.68 2.79 11.60
N THR A 693 -16.55 2.84 10.27
CA THR A 693 -17.71 3.12 9.43
C THR A 693 -18.76 2.02 9.51
N MET A 694 -18.37 0.76 9.78
CA MET A 694 -19.32 -0.33 10.03
C MET A 694 -20.07 -0.15 11.35
N LEU A 695 -19.36 0.21 12.43
CA LEU A 695 -19.99 0.52 13.72
C LEU A 695 -20.84 1.82 13.66
N ALA A 696 -20.47 2.78 12.83
CA ALA A 696 -21.28 3.98 12.58
C ALA A 696 -22.58 3.60 11.85
N HIS A 697 -22.48 2.74 10.83
CA HIS A 697 -23.63 2.19 10.14
C HIS A 697 -24.55 1.41 11.09
N ASP A 698 -24.00 0.60 12.01
CA ASP A 698 -24.82 -0.07 13.03
C ASP A 698 -25.63 0.91 13.86
N ALA A 699 -25.02 2.03 14.26
CA ALA A 699 -25.72 3.04 15.05
C ALA A 699 -26.87 3.67 14.25
N TYR A 700 -26.69 3.96 12.96
CA TYR A 700 -27.78 4.41 12.07
C TYR A 700 -28.90 3.38 11.93
N VAL A 701 -28.55 2.10 11.80
CA VAL A 701 -29.52 0.98 11.79
C VAL A 701 -30.34 0.97 13.08
N MET A 702 -29.69 1.16 14.22
CA MET A 702 -30.36 1.15 15.53
C MET A 702 -31.19 2.39 15.82
N ARG A 703 -30.86 3.54 15.21
CA ARG A 703 -31.67 4.76 15.24
C ARG A 703 -32.94 4.66 14.38
N GLY A 704 -33.07 3.60 13.58
CA GLY A 704 -34.21 3.42 12.69
C GLY A 704 -34.15 4.31 11.44
N GLU A 705 -32.94 4.71 11.02
CA GLU A 705 -32.77 5.43 9.75
C GLU A 705 -33.32 4.58 8.59
N GLN A 706 -34.07 5.22 7.69
CA GLN A 706 -34.75 4.52 6.59
C GLN A 706 -33.77 3.89 5.61
N ASP A 707 -32.64 4.56 5.36
CA ASP A 707 -31.52 4.05 4.58
C ASP A 707 -30.20 4.35 5.32
N PRO A 708 -29.75 3.43 6.19
CA PRO A 708 -28.51 3.59 6.95
C PRO A 708 -27.27 3.69 6.05
N SER A 709 -27.31 3.08 4.87
CA SER A 709 -26.23 3.09 3.88
C SER A 709 -26.11 4.47 3.22
N ALA A 710 -27.23 5.03 2.75
CA ALA A 710 -27.25 6.40 2.24
C ALA A 710 -26.85 7.43 3.32
N THR A 711 -27.28 7.20 4.58
CA THR A 711 -26.91 8.05 5.72
C THR A 711 -25.40 8.00 5.99
N LEU A 712 -24.78 6.82 5.93
CA LEU A 712 -23.33 6.68 6.05
C LEU A 712 -22.60 7.42 4.91
N GLN A 713 -23.01 7.21 3.65
CA GLN A 713 -22.38 7.88 2.50
C GLN A 713 -22.56 9.39 2.56
N ALA A 714 -23.71 9.89 3.03
CA ALA A 714 -23.93 11.31 3.29
C ALA A 714 -23.01 11.83 4.40
N ALA A 715 -22.85 11.10 5.50
CA ALA A 715 -21.94 11.47 6.59
C ALA A 715 -20.49 11.54 6.10
N ILE A 716 -20.07 10.59 5.27
CA ILE A 716 -18.75 10.61 4.61
C ILE A 716 -18.60 11.86 3.73
N LYS A 717 -19.57 12.14 2.86
CA LYS A 717 -19.54 13.31 1.98
C LYS A 717 -19.51 14.62 2.76
N ASN A 718 -20.22 14.69 3.89
CA ASN A 718 -20.26 15.88 4.74
C ASN A 718 -18.94 16.16 5.48
N GLU A 719 -18.03 15.18 5.58
CA GLU A 719 -16.68 15.40 6.11
C GLU A 719 -15.69 15.87 5.02
N GLN A 720 -16.07 15.82 3.74
CA GLN A 720 -15.26 16.39 2.67
C GLN A 720 -15.29 17.92 2.73
N PRO A 721 -14.19 18.58 2.31
CA PRO A 721 -14.18 20.03 2.17
C PRO A 721 -15.29 20.53 1.26
N SER A 722 -15.81 21.74 1.52
CA SER A 722 -16.87 22.27 0.67
C SER A 722 -16.33 22.62 -0.73
N PRO A 723 -17.14 22.49 -1.80
CA PRO A 723 -16.75 22.94 -3.13
C PRO A 723 -16.35 24.42 -3.17
N LYS A 724 -16.97 25.23 -2.30
CA LYS A 724 -16.64 26.65 -2.15
C LYS A 724 -15.21 26.83 -1.65
N ASP A 725 -14.84 26.19 -0.54
CA ASP A 725 -13.50 26.32 0.05
C ASP A 725 -12.41 25.80 -0.89
N PHE A 726 -12.68 24.71 -1.59
CA PHE A 726 -11.80 24.18 -2.63
C PHE A 726 -11.59 25.21 -3.75
N ASN A 727 -12.67 25.77 -4.29
CA ASN A 727 -12.61 26.76 -5.38
C ASN A 727 -11.95 28.07 -4.94
N GLU A 728 -12.05 28.46 -3.67
CA GLU A 728 -11.36 29.62 -3.10
C GLU A 728 -9.85 29.37 -2.97
N GLN A 729 -9.42 28.15 -2.62
CA GLN A 729 -8.00 27.82 -2.46
C GLN A 729 -7.27 27.56 -3.80
N MET A 730 -7.98 27.06 -4.81
CA MET A 730 -7.37 26.68 -6.10
C MET A 730 -6.61 27.83 -6.79
N PRO A 731 -7.10 29.08 -6.84
CA PRO A 731 -6.34 30.21 -7.37
C PRO A 731 -5.01 30.47 -6.67
N HIS A 732 -4.89 30.22 -5.36
CA HIS A 732 -3.65 30.44 -4.61
C HIS A 732 -2.51 29.51 -5.04
N LEU A 733 -2.82 28.38 -5.69
CA LEU A 733 -1.83 27.48 -6.28
C LEU A 733 -1.19 28.01 -7.58
N ALA A 734 -1.74 29.06 -8.20
CA ALA A 734 -1.25 29.58 -9.47
C ALA A 734 0.22 30.02 -9.39
N LYS A 735 0.58 30.80 -8.36
CA LYS A 735 1.96 31.28 -8.17
C LYS A 735 2.96 30.13 -7.98
N TYR A 736 2.55 29.04 -7.31
CA TYR A 736 3.42 27.89 -7.08
C TYR A 736 3.56 27.03 -8.34
N TYR A 737 2.51 26.93 -9.15
CA TYR A 737 2.59 26.30 -10.47
C TYR A 737 3.53 27.07 -11.40
N GLU A 738 3.37 28.39 -11.51
CA GLU A 738 4.24 29.25 -12.32
C GLU A 738 5.70 29.16 -11.86
N GLU A 739 5.94 29.22 -10.56
CA GLU A 739 7.29 29.06 -10.00
C GLU A 739 7.88 27.68 -10.31
N ALA A 740 7.10 26.60 -10.20
CA ALA A 740 7.56 25.26 -10.58
C ALA A 740 7.92 25.16 -12.07
N MET A 741 7.14 25.80 -12.95
CA MET A 741 7.42 25.82 -14.39
C MET A 741 8.64 26.69 -14.73
N LYS A 742 8.83 27.84 -14.06
CA LYS A 742 10.05 28.66 -14.17
C LYS A 742 11.27 27.86 -13.71
N ARG A 743 11.18 27.14 -12.60
CA ARG A 743 12.24 26.25 -12.07
C ARG A 743 12.60 25.13 -13.02
N TYR A 744 11.60 24.45 -13.57
CA TYR A 744 11.78 23.41 -14.59
C TYR A 744 12.49 23.95 -15.83
N THR A 745 12.00 25.08 -16.35
CA THR A 745 12.56 25.74 -17.54
C THR A 745 14.01 26.15 -17.31
N TYR A 746 14.28 26.83 -16.19
CA TYR A 746 15.63 27.22 -15.78
C TYR A 746 16.56 26.00 -15.72
N THR A 747 16.14 24.94 -15.02
CA THR A 747 16.92 23.72 -14.83
C THR A 747 17.30 23.08 -16.16
N LYS A 748 16.35 22.94 -17.10
CA LYS A 748 16.62 22.38 -18.44
C LYS A 748 17.59 23.22 -19.25
N ILE A 749 17.45 24.55 -19.19
CA ILE A 749 18.30 25.45 -19.98
C ILE A 749 19.74 25.40 -19.49
N ILE A 750 19.97 25.48 -18.17
CA ILE A 750 21.33 25.41 -17.63
C ILE A 750 21.93 24.02 -17.80
N GLN A 751 21.14 22.94 -17.68
CA GLN A 751 21.61 21.57 -17.95
C GLN A 751 22.09 21.41 -19.39
N ALA A 752 21.36 21.94 -20.36
CA ALA A 752 21.69 21.73 -21.77
C ALA A 752 22.91 22.52 -22.25
N ARG A 753 23.39 23.51 -21.48
CA ARG A 753 24.33 24.54 -21.98
C ARG A 753 25.53 24.80 -21.07
N CYS A 754 25.48 24.38 -19.80
CA CYS A 754 26.56 24.62 -18.85
C CYS A 754 27.42 23.37 -18.65
N LEU A 755 28.72 23.57 -18.39
CA LEU A 755 29.58 22.51 -17.87
C LEU A 755 29.23 22.20 -16.41
N ARG A 756 29.64 21.03 -15.90
CA ARG A 756 29.32 20.53 -14.55
C ARG A 756 29.45 21.57 -13.44
N ASP A 757 30.58 22.26 -13.34
CA ASP A 757 30.83 23.22 -12.25
C ASP A 757 29.96 24.48 -12.37
N GLN A 758 29.75 24.97 -13.61
CA GLN A 758 28.88 26.11 -13.89
C GLN A 758 27.42 25.77 -13.62
N TRP A 759 26.97 24.61 -14.09
CA TRP A 759 25.64 24.09 -13.84
C TRP A 759 25.39 23.99 -12.33
N ARG A 760 26.35 23.45 -11.57
CA ARG A 760 26.22 23.27 -10.13
C ARG A 760 26.08 24.60 -9.38
N ASP A 761 26.93 25.58 -9.69
CA ASP A 761 26.85 26.94 -9.12
C ASP A 761 25.50 27.60 -9.43
N TYR A 762 25.11 27.59 -10.71
CA TYR A 762 23.87 28.22 -11.16
C TYR A 762 22.63 27.49 -10.62
N PHE A 763 22.67 26.17 -10.46
CA PHE A 763 21.59 25.39 -9.89
C PHE A 763 21.44 25.66 -8.38
N GLU A 764 22.53 25.78 -7.63
CA GLU A 764 22.48 26.14 -6.20
C GLU A 764 21.93 27.55 -6.00
N ARG A 765 22.43 28.52 -6.77
CA ARG A 765 22.01 29.93 -6.68
C ARG A 765 20.60 30.16 -7.24
N GLY A 766 20.15 29.32 -8.17
CA GLY A 766 18.86 29.42 -8.85
C GLY A 766 17.64 28.84 -8.11
N GLN A 767 17.76 28.54 -6.82
CA GLN A 767 16.64 27.98 -6.06
C GLN A 767 15.47 28.96 -5.90
N THR A 768 15.77 30.24 -5.68
CA THR A 768 14.79 31.31 -5.50
C THR A 768 14.61 32.12 -6.78
N GLU A 769 13.50 32.83 -6.90
CA GLU A 769 13.27 33.73 -8.03
C GLU A 769 14.36 34.81 -8.14
N ASP A 770 14.69 35.47 -7.02
CA ASP A 770 15.77 36.47 -6.98
C ASP A 770 17.14 35.88 -7.35
N GLY A 771 17.43 34.68 -6.86
CA GLY A 771 18.67 33.97 -7.15
C GLY A 771 18.81 33.63 -8.63
N ARG A 772 17.75 33.11 -9.26
CA ARG A 772 17.72 32.86 -10.71
C ARG A 772 17.85 34.16 -11.50
N ASN A 773 17.10 35.20 -11.14
CA ASN A 773 17.19 36.49 -11.81
C ASN A 773 18.61 37.07 -11.73
N GLY A 774 19.28 36.89 -10.58
CA GLY A 774 20.68 37.24 -10.39
C GLY A 774 21.62 36.49 -11.34
N VAL A 775 21.50 35.16 -11.43
CA VAL A 775 22.30 34.34 -12.36
C VAL A 775 22.04 34.72 -13.81
N ILE A 776 20.77 34.88 -14.21
CA ILE A 776 20.40 35.25 -15.57
C ILE A 776 20.94 36.63 -15.94
N LYS A 777 20.91 37.59 -15.01
CA LYS A 777 21.52 38.92 -15.21
C LYS A 777 23.04 38.85 -15.30
N GLU A 778 23.69 38.00 -14.52
CA GLU A 778 25.14 37.78 -14.60
C GLU A 778 25.53 37.21 -15.98
N LEU A 779 24.79 36.20 -16.45
CA LEU A 779 25.00 35.56 -17.74
C LEU A 779 24.81 36.53 -18.91
N ASP A 780 23.78 37.36 -18.86
CA ASP A 780 23.48 38.40 -19.85
C ASP A 780 24.56 39.48 -19.93
N ASN A 781 25.18 39.83 -18.79
CA ASN A 781 26.24 40.84 -18.72
C ASN A 781 27.65 40.25 -18.85
N SER A 782 27.79 38.97 -19.14
CA SER A 782 29.09 38.29 -19.15
C SER A 782 29.98 38.66 -20.34
N GLY A 783 29.42 39.27 -21.40
CA GLY A 783 30.12 39.56 -22.64
C GLY A 783 30.51 38.32 -23.45
N ASN A 784 29.98 37.14 -23.10
CA ASN A 784 30.20 35.88 -23.78
C ASN A 784 28.89 35.42 -24.45
N ASP A 785 28.92 35.23 -25.76
CA ASP A 785 27.72 34.92 -26.56
C ASP A 785 26.99 33.66 -26.11
N GLU A 786 27.70 32.60 -25.69
CA GLU A 786 27.09 31.36 -25.21
C GLU A 786 26.34 31.56 -23.88
N LYS A 787 26.94 32.31 -22.96
CA LYS A 787 26.32 32.67 -21.68
C LYS A 787 25.13 33.61 -21.87
N MET A 788 25.24 34.59 -22.76
CA MET A 788 24.13 35.47 -23.13
C MET A 788 22.99 34.68 -23.77
N ALA A 789 23.28 33.66 -24.60
CA ALA A 789 22.27 32.79 -25.18
C ALA A 789 21.51 31.96 -24.13
N ILE A 790 22.14 31.57 -23.02
CA ILE A 790 21.45 30.93 -21.88
C ILE A 790 20.44 31.90 -21.27
N ALA A 791 20.86 33.15 -20.99
CA ALA A 791 20.00 34.18 -20.42
C ALA A 791 18.81 34.50 -21.32
N GLN A 792 19.07 34.65 -22.64
CA GLN A 792 18.02 34.90 -23.62
C GLN A 792 17.03 33.74 -23.71
N ALA A 793 17.51 32.48 -23.79
CA ALA A 793 16.64 31.31 -23.85
C ALA A 793 15.70 31.23 -22.64
N TYR A 794 16.17 31.59 -21.44
CA TYR A 794 15.33 31.61 -20.25
C TYR A 794 14.27 32.72 -20.32
N ARG A 795 14.64 33.93 -20.73
CA ARG A 795 13.70 35.04 -20.90
C ARG A 795 12.62 34.72 -21.92
N ASP A 796 13.00 34.14 -23.05
CA ASP A 796 12.06 33.75 -24.10
C ASP A 796 11.07 32.71 -23.57
N ALA A 797 11.57 31.67 -22.90
CA ALA A 797 10.75 30.56 -22.38
C ALA A 797 9.90 30.94 -21.15
N THR A 798 10.21 32.04 -20.47
CA THR A 798 9.45 32.53 -19.30
C THR A 798 8.70 33.83 -19.56
N SER A 799 8.71 34.32 -20.80
CA SER A 799 7.92 35.48 -21.22
C SER A 799 6.41 35.24 -21.07
N ASN A 800 5.64 36.33 -20.97
CA ASN A 800 4.19 36.24 -20.82
C ASN A 800 3.57 35.44 -21.97
N GLY A 801 2.89 34.34 -21.64
CA GLY A 801 2.26 33.43 -22.59
C GLY A 801 3.15 32.28 -23.10
N ALA A 802 4.44 32.25 -22.76
CA ALA A 802 5.34 31.15 -23.12
C ALA A 802 5.28 29.97 -22.14
N LEU A 803 4.98 30.23 -20.86
CA LEU A 803 4.77 29.15 -19.89
C LEU A 803 3.46 28.40 -20.20
N PRO A 804 3.44 27.06 -20.08
CA PRO A 804 2.23 26.29 -20.25
C PRO A 804 1.09 26.82 -19.38
N ALA A 805 -0.07 27.03 -19.99
CA ALA A 805 -1.25 27.48 -19.28
C ALA A 805 -1.69 26.44 -18.24
N ARG A 806 -2.12 26.94 -17.08
CA ARG A 806 -2.69 26.11 -16.02
C ARG A 806 -4.01 25.49 -16.49
N ASN A 807 -4.22 24.22 -16.22
CA ASN A 807 -5.47 23.50 -16.49
C ASN A 807 -5.91 22.75 -15.23
N PRO A 808 -6.48 23.46 -14.24
CA PRO A 808 -6.79 22.89 -12.93
C PRO A 808 -7.89 21.82 -13.00
N LEU A 809 -7.80 20.81 -12.13
CA LEU A 809 -8.89 19.88 -11.86
C LEU A 809 -10.07 20.59 -11.18
N SER A 810 -11.28 20.16 -11.49
CA SER A 810 -12.49 20.53 -10.74
C SER A 810 -12.53 19.84 -9.37
N TYR A 811 -13.42 20.32 -8.49
CA TYR A 811 -13.68 19.71 -7.18
C TYR A 811 -13.97 18.21 -7.29
N ASP A 812 -14.89 17.84 -8.17
CA ASP A 812 -15.29 16.45 -8.37
C ASP A 812 -14.13 15.62 -8.92
N GLU A 813 -13.37 16.13 -9.90
CA GLU A 813 -12.19 15.43 -10.44
C GLU A 813 -11.11 15.19 -9.37
N TRP A 814 -10.89 16.14 -8.45
CA TRP A 814 -9.92 16.00 -7.38
C TRP A 814 -10.39 15.03 -6.29
N HIS A 815 -11.57 15.25 -5.71
CA HIS A 815 -12.03 14.48 -4.55
C HIS A 815 -12.54 13.08 -4.88
N ASN A 816 -13.04 12.82 -6.11
CA ASN A 816 -13.39 11.46 -6.54
C ASN A 816 -12.16 10.55 -6.67
N GLY A 817 -10.95 11.10 -6.75
CA GLY A 817 -9.71 10.32 -6.66
C GLY A 817 -9.40 9.78 -5.25
N PHE A 818 -10.14 10.21 -4.23
CA PHE A 818 -9.90 9.93 -2.80
C PHE A 818 -11.15 9.39 -2.09
N THR A 819 -11.75 8.33 -2.62
CA THR A 819 -13.02 7.77 -2.12
C THR A 819 -12.95 7.18 -0.70
N ASP A 820 -11.76 6.77 -0.24
CA ASP A 820 -11.59 6.14 1.07
C ASP A 820 -11.25 7.13 2.17
N GLN A 821 -11.79 6.88 3.37
CA GLN A 821 -11.67 7.78 4.51
C GLN A 821 -10.36 7.55 5.26
N ASP A 822 -9.74 8.65 5.68
CA ASP A 822 -8.67 8.57 6.68
C ASP A 822 -9.23 8.22 8.08
N VAL A 823 -8.34 7.76 8.95
CA VAL A 823 -8.59 7.38 10.34
C VAL A 823 -9.31 8.50 11.12
N VAL A 824 -8.89 9.76 10.96
CA VAL A 824 -9.47 10.89 11.73
C VAL A 824 -10.92 11.15 11.31
N THR A 825 -11.19 11.09 10.02
CA THR A 825 -12.52 11.25 9.44
C THR A 825 -13.45 10.11 9.85
N ALA A 826 -12.98 8.86 9.76
CA ALA A 826 -13.76 7.69 10.21
C ALA A 826 -14.11 7.75 11.72
N ARG A 827 -13.18 8.23 12.57
CA ARG A 827 -13.44 8.45 14.01
C ARG A 827 -14.57 9.46 14.24
N ARG A 828 -14.53 10.60 13.54
CA ARG A 828 -15.56 11.65 13.65
C ARG A 828 -16.95 11.13 13.25
N ILE A 829 -17.02 10.38 12.15
CA ILE A 829 -18.27 9.75 11.69
C ILE A 829 -18.79 8.78 12.75
N LEU A 830 -17.94 7.91 13.30
CA LEU A 830 -18.33 6.98 14.35
C LEU A 830 -18.87 7.69 15.59
N GLN A 831 -18.18 8.74 16.04
CA GLN A 831 -18.59 9.54 17.20
C GLN A 831 -19.93 10.24 16.98
N LYS A 832 -20.16 10.87 15.81
CA LYS A 832 -21.43 11.52 15.46
C LYS A 832 -22.58 10.51 15.36
N ALA A 833 -22.33 9.35 14.74
CA ALA A 833 -23.29 8.27 14.62
C ALA A 833 -23.68 7.66 15.97
N ASN A 834 -22.81 7.77 16.98
CA ASN A 834 -23.09 7.29 18.32
C ASN A 834 -23.51 8.38 19.31
N ALA A 835 -23.41 9.68 18.98
CA ALA A 835 -23.81 10.75 19.89
C ALA A 835 -25.28 10.63 20.35
N PRO A 836 -25.62 11.06 21.58
CA PRO A 836 -27.01 11.10 22.02
C PRO A 836 -27.85 11.94 21.06
N ILE A 837 -29.04 11.46 20.70
CA ILE A 837 -30.00 12.29 19.96
C ILE A 837 -30.46 13.38 20.94
N ILE A 838 -29.88 14.57 20.83
CA ILE A 838 -30.42 15.76 21.48
C ILE A 838 -31.65 16.10 20.67
N ALA A 839 -32.84 15.85 21.21
CA ALA A 839 -34.06 16.36 20.63
C ALA A 839 -33.95 17.89 20.61
N GLU A 840 -33.79 18.48 19.43
CA GLU A 840 -33.98 19.92 19.26
C GLU A 840 -35.43 20.21 19.67
N GLN A 841 -35.58 21.05 20.72
CA GLN A 841 -36.85 21.46 21.28
C GLN A 841 -37.51 22.57 20.46
#